data_AF-A0A260Z2F3-F1
#
_entry.id   AF-A0A260Z2F3-F1
#
_cell.length_a   1.000
_cell.length_b   1.000
_cell.length_c   1.000
_cell.angle_alpha   90.00
_cell.angle_beta   90.00
_cell.angle_gamma   90.00
#
_symmetry.space_group_name_H-M   'P 1'
#
loop_
_entity.id
_entity.type
_entity.pdbx_description
1 polymer ?
#
loop_
_entity_poly.entity_id
_entity_poly.type
_entity_poly.pdbx_seq_one_letter_code
_entity_poly.pdbx_strand_id
1 'polypeptide(L)'
;MILLLPSCFLLHHSNPLFFPDPLLRDTPSPIPTRSEFRRRFFRNSGDPPLKPLLARLQMIARLTNGIYLHRGLTTGSIAPGDLIPELLHLGPIKTSQLTGVNLGGVQDALKILKDLPAQMEASDPEVTKAEEALAVIENIVKALDGVEGSIQNRDVSEFSGMIEKLSETEIEIGGVSELNKKKGAWGNFQTLADTDSPPKHGSAEGIFEYLKIALDEVKSTKSKLDAAGRLWSWTSFKSASDALAPSLKIYKAAAQYSLDTVSAQWSVYKSFMDKFLGNIAPLKSTLLDFHLVQNSLMAHHSLLDNNVTHSHGLPNGAPDLARMLDDLNGDAWLKSVVKTDVLMAAFSSLKTFEMESRKVYESLGAQVLTDLKPLVSVVEVLSGLEKDAIVSGINALEELTPPVSTFLSWPSDLKTEVDAIDTSFGELQKKVDELLEAVSSTELVEMCDAVIAICDEAKDSDDRTVQVAKFNKYEMKDVLKEKVDAIYKMVGEIDTARGEVKKNAETVNNKMSQLVTYHSNLGEVGGYLDSLQAISGLKSVLRALPVVEDMRKIDQNAQDSYLAGSEVMKKVVALKETFEKMEKLAGEMKGTSTPETDALELLKDPGQHSKTIGSAVRGIAKMESAVEKKSEVESLVAGFDVVNKSLDSVVVDVSKMYTSLDVFQKSVTIPDSTTLADLSGTFQKAKEVTGITGDLRKLSADVEKMKDSGKAQELEKVRESLATLDSMGLEFSRFHKDFDGSKDSLVALDTFFVDYLNKLNGLDKLDGDKE
;
A
#
# COMPACT_ATOMS: atom_id res chain seq x y z
N MET A 1 46.60 -27.11 57.71
CA MET A 1 46.57 -28.58 57.78
C MET A 1 46.40 -29.05 56.33
N ILE A 2 47.41 -29.58 55.63
CA ILE A 2 48.12 -30.87 55.85
C ILE A 2 47.08 -32.01 55.68
N LEU A 3 47.04 -32.85 54.63
CA LEU A 3 47.88 -33.13 53.44
C LEU A 3 46.96 -33.69 52.29
N LEU A 4 47.34 -34.08 51.04
CA LEU A 4 48.60 -34.27 50.28
C LEU A 4 48.33 -34.15 48.75
N LEU A 5 49.31 -34.50 47.91
CA LEU A 5 49.26 -34.89 46.47
C LEU A 5 49.99 -36.27 46.35
N PRO A 6 50.36 -36.91 45.20
CA PRO A 6 50.25 -36.60 43.75
C PRO A 6 49.47 -37.75 42.99
N SER A 7 49.45 -37.99 41.66
CA SER A 7 50.42 -37.71 40.57
C SER A 7 49.84 -37.62 39.14
N CYS A 8 50.39 -36.66 38.40
CA CYS A 8 50.69 -36.54 36.96
C CYS A 8 50.32 -37.68 35.96
N PHE A 9 49.75 -37.29 34.80
CA PHE A 9 50.38 -37.16 33.45
C PHE A 9 49.32 -36.50 32.51
N LEU A 10 49.52 -35.29 31.94
CA LEU A 10 50.09 -34.99 30.60
C LEU A 10 49.25 -35.56 29.42
N LEU A 11 48.73 -34.82 28.43
CA LEU A 11 49.04 -33.47 27.86
C LEU A 11 47.80 -32.68 27.33
N HIS A 12 48.03 -31.37 27.07
CA HIS A 12 47.39 -30.38 26.15
C HIS A 12 46.10 -30.71 25.32
N HIS A 13 45.18 -29.77 25.01
CA HIS A 13 45.00 -28.35 25.41
C HIS A 13 43.53 -27.87 25.17
N SER A 14 43.10 -26.88 25.97
CA SER A 14 42.25 -25.69 25.67
C SER A 14 41.52 -25.56 24.31
N ASN A 15 40.27 -25.05 24.21
CA ASN A 15 39.41 -24.33 25.16
C ASN A 15 37.90 -24.46 24.81
N PRO A 16 36.96 -24.26 25.77
CA PRO A 16 35.51 -24.27 25.54
C PRO A 16 34.89 -22.90 25.21
N LEU A 17 33.61 -22.93 24.80
CA LEU A 17 32.74 -21.77 24.55
C LEU A 17 32.38 -20.99 25.84
N PHE A 18 32.09 -19.69 25.71
CA PHE A 18 31.37 -18.90 26.72
C PHE A 18 30.46 -17.84 26.08
N PHE A 19 29.33 -17.55 26.75
CA PHE A 19 28.35 -16.53 26.36
C PHE A 19 28.76 -15.13 26.86
N PRO A 20 28.32 -14.04 26.20
CA PRO A 20 28.39 -12.68 26.75
C PRO A 20 27.19 -12.39 27.68
N ASP A 21 27.46 -11.69 28.78
CA ASP A 21 26.50 -11.25 29.79
C ASP A 21 25.96 -9.83 29.44
N PRO A 22 24.64 -9.56 29.46
CA PRO A 22 24.10 -8.23 29.14
C PRO A 22 24.17 -7.26 30.32
N LEU A 23 24.20 -5.95 30.01
CA LEU A 23 24.23 -4.76 30.90
C LEU A 23 25.60 -4.05 31.07
N LEU A 24 26.01 -3.31 30.04
CA LEU A 24 26.63 -1.99 30.21
C LEU A 24 26.15 -1.03 29.10
N ARG A 25 26.12 0.26 29.41
CA ARG A 25 25.23 1.26 28.77
C ARG A 25 25.82 2.04 27.59
N ASP A 26 24.91 2.36 26.67
CA ASP A 26 24.68 3.67 26.04
C ASP A 26 25.89 4.55 25.63
N THR A 27 26.20 4.55 24.33
CA THR A 27 26.41 5.79 23.57
C THR A 27 25.83 5.63 22.16
N PRO A 28 25.04 6.59 21.65
CA PRO A 28 24.63 6.59 20.24
C PRO A 28 25.80 7.07 19.38
N SER A 29 26.41 6.19 18.58
CA SER A 29 27.58 6.55 17.76
C SER A 29 27.25 7.50 16.60
N PRO A 30 27.78 8.74 16.57
CA PRO A 30 27.65 9.64 15.44
C PRO A 30 28.81 9.44 14.47
N ILE A 31 28.52 8.86 13.30
CA ILE A 31 29.47 8.54 12.21
C ILE A 31 30.48 7.42 12.59
N PRO A 32 30.68 6.37 11.77
CA PRO A 32 31.64 5.31 12.06
C PRO A 32 33.07 5.84 12.19
N THR A 33 33.77 5.51 13.28
CA THR A 33 35.08 6.09 13.54
C THR A 33 36.17 5.56 12.61
N ARG A 34 37.22 6.36 12.42
CA ARG A 34 38.38 6.13 11.52
C ARG A 34 39.08 4.76 11.70
N SER A 35 38.89 4.11 12.85
CA SER A 35 39.45 2.79 13.19
C SER A 35 38.52 1.62 12.80
N GLU A 36 37.21 1.77 12.96
CA GLU A 36 36.26 0.64 12.92
C GLU A 36 35.93 0.23 11.50
N PHE A 37 35.76 1.20 10.59
CA PHE A 37 35.66 0.93 9.16
C PHE A 37 36.95 0.26 8.63
N ARG A 38 38.13 0.84 8.88
CA ARG A 38 39.41 0.29 8.40
C ARG A 38 39.71 -1.13 8.91
N ARG A 39 39.24 -1.52 10.10
CA ARG A 39 39.42 -2.90 10.60
C ARG A 39 38.44 -3.92 10.00
N ARG A 40 37.24 -3.51 9.56
CA ARG A 40 36.32 -4.41 8.83
C ARG A 40 36.68 -4.55 7.35
N PHE A 41 37.14 -3.47 6.71
CA PHE A 41 37.40 -3.41 5.26
C PHE A 41 38.66 -4.18 4.76
N PHE A 42 39.54 -4.65 5.64
CA PHE A 42 40.81 -5.28 5.22
C PHE A 42 41.10 -6.65 5.86
N ARG A 43 40.05 -7.39 6.26
CA ARG A 43 40.15 -8.82 6.58
C ARG A 43 38.91 -9.63 6.16
N ASN A 44 38.80 -9.87 4.86
CA ASN A 44 38.41 -11.18 4.33
C ASN A 44 38.94 -11.37 2.91
N SER A 45 39.56 -12.53 2.64
CA SER A 45 40.05 -12.90 1.31
C SER A 45 38.90 -13.48 0.46
N GLY A 46 37.92 -12.64 0.11
CA GLY A 46 36.72 -13.08 -0.62
C GLY A 46 35.68 -12.02 -0.99
N ASP A 47 35.94 -10.72 -0.82
CA ASP A 47 35.00 -9.68 -1.27
C ASP A 47 34.92 -9.59 -2.81
N PRO A 48 33.73 -9.30 -3.40
CA PRO A 48 33.59 -9.16 -4.85
C PRO A 48 34.43 -8.01 -5.44
N PRO A 49 34.93 -8.11 -6.69
CA PRO A 49 35.75 -7.08 -7.33
C PRO A 49 35.09 -5.69 -7.50
N LEU A 50 33.77 -5.59 -7.36
CA LEU A 50 33.03 -4.35 -7.53
C LEU A 50 33.36 -3.30 -6.47
N LYS A 51 33.36 -3.64 -5.18
CA LYS A 51 33.51 -2.67 -4.08
C LYS A 51 34.84 -1.88 -4.13
N PRO A 52 36.02 -2.53 -4.32
CA PRO A 52 37.28 -1.78 -4.41
C PRO A 52 37.40 -0.94 -5.68
N LEU A 53 36.76 -1.36 -6.78
CA LEU A 53 36.71 -0.55 -8.00
C LEU A 53 35.77 0.65 -7.84
N LEU A 54 34.59 0.45 -7.26
CA LEU A 54 33.63 1.50 -6.98
C LEU A 54 34.23 2.56 -6.05
N ALA A 55 35.03 2.17 -5.05
CA ALA A 55 35.79 3.12 -4.23
C ALA A 55 36.70 4.02 -5.09
N ARG A 56 37.54 3.44 -5.96
CA ARG A 56 38.40 4.21 -6.89
C ARG A 56 37.58 5.14 -7.79
N LEU A 57 36.48 4.63 -8.37
CA LEU A 57 35.58 5.42 -9.22
C LEU A 57 34.95 6.60 -8.48
N GLN A 58 34.52 6.40 -7.22
CA GLN A 58 33.99 7.46 -6.37
C GLN A 58 35.03 8.53 -6.04
N MET A 59 36.30 8.17 -5.82
CA MET A 59 37.38 9.14 -5.59
C MET A 59 37.56 10.07 -6.80
N ILE A 60 37.50 9.53 -8.02
CA ILE A 60 37.59 10.30 -9.26
C ILE A 60 36.34 11.15 -9.48
N ALA A 61 35.15 10.63 -9.21
CA ALA A 61 33.90 11.40 -9.27
C ALA A 61 33.92 12.59 -8.29
N ARG A 62 34.32 12.36 -7.03
CA ARG A 62 34.52 13.39 -6.01
C ARG A 62 35.51 14.46 -6.48
N LEU A 63 36.71 14.05 -6.92
CA LEU A 63 37.76 14.96 -7.37
C LEU A 63 37.34 15.81 -8.57
N THR A 64 36.70 15.21 -9.57
CA THR A 64 36.19 15.92 -10.75
C THR A 64 35.16 16.98 -10.34
N ASN A 65 34.28 16.64 -9.40
CA ASN A 65 33.30 17.58 -8.85
C ASN A 65 33.96 18.68 -8.00
N GLY A 66 35.07 18.40 -7.30
CA GLY A 66 35.86 19.41 -6.61
C GLY A 66 36.48 20.44 -7.56
N ILE A 67 37.09 19.99 -8.66
CA ILE A 67 37.64 20.88 -9.70
C ILE A 67 36.53 21.76 -10.28
N TYR A 68 35.38 21.16 -10.60
CA TYR A 68 34.22 21.88 -11.12
C TYR A 68 33.66 22.92 -10.12
N LEU A 69 33.46 22.55 -8.85
CA LEU A 69 32.96 23.50 -7.84
C LEU A 69 33.95 24.63 -7.57
N HIS A 70 35.26 24.34 -7.49
CA HIS A 70 36.25 25.40 -7.31
C HIS A 70 36.20 26.40 -8.46
N ARG A 71 36.27 25.93 -9.72
CA ARG A 71 36.20 26.83 -10.89
C ARG A 71 34.86 27.55 -11.00
N GLY A 72 33.76 26.88 -10.67
CA GLY A 72 32.42 27.45 -10.71
C GLY A 72 32.21 28.58 -9.68
N LEU A 73 32.73 28.42 -8.47
CA LEU A 73 32.73 29.46 -7.44
C LEU A 73 33.72 30.59 -7.77
N THR A 74 34.95 30.28 -8.18
CA THR A 74 35.96 31.29 -8.52
C THR A 74 35.57 32.17 -9.70
N THR A 75 34.95 31.59 -10.74
CA THR A 75 34.38 32.37 -11.85
C THR A 75 33.03 33.03 -11.51
N GLY A 76 32.36 32.57 -10.46
CA GLY A 76 30.99 32.98 -10.12
C GLY A 76 29.93 32.45 -11.08
N SER A 77 30.20 31.35 -11.79
CA SER A 77 29.23 30.64 -12.65
C SER A 77 28.33 29.65 -11.89
N ILE A 78 28.63 29.40 -10.62
CA ILE A 78 27.76 28.68 -9.68
C ILE A 78 27.28 29.67 -8.60
N ALA A 79 25.97 29.74 -8.36
CA ALA A 79 25.39 30.59 -7.33
C ALA A 79 25.44 29.89 -5.95
N PRO A 80 25.96 30.52 -4.88
CA PRO A 80 26.00 29.91 -3.55
C PRO A 80 24.63 29.49 -3.02
N GLY A 81 23.59 30.30 -3.25
CA GLY A 81 22.21 30.03 -2.83
C GLY A 81 21.50 28.91 -3.58
N ASP A 82 22.12 28.32 -4.60
CA ASP A 82 21.67 27.09 -5.27
C ASP A 82 22.57 25.90 -4.90
N LEU A 83 23.89 26.12 -4.79
CA LEU A 83 24.85 25.10 -4.38
C LEU A 83 24.70 24.65 -2.92
N ILE A 84 24.47 25.58 -1.99
CA ILE A 84 24.44 25.28 -0.56
C ILE A 84 23.24 24.38 -0.18
N PRO A 85 21.99 24.66 -0.61
CA PRO A 85 20.88 23.74 -0.40
C PRO A 85 21.10 22.35 -0.99
N GLU A 86 21.72 22.29 -2.18
CA GLU A 86 22.02 21.03 -2.86
C GLU A 86 23.06 20.20 -2.09
N LEU A 87 24.18 20.80 -1.67
CA LEU A 87 25.22 20.13 -0.88
C LEU A 87 24.79 19.76 0.55
N LEU A 88 23.73 20.39 1.06
CA LEU A 88 23.10 20.07 2.34
C LEU A 88 21.88 19.16 2.20
N HIS A 89 21.58 18.66 0.99
CA HIS A 89 20.42 17.80 0.69
C HIS A 89 19.05 18.38 1.12
N LEU A 90 18.86 19.70 1.15
CA LEU A 90 17.59 20.33 1.57
C LEU A 90 16.43 20.16 0.55
N GLY A 91 16.64 19.37 -0.50
CA GLY A 91 15.66 19.17 -1.57
C GLY A 91 15.40 20.48 -2.34
N PRO A 92 14.14 20.84 -2.61
CA PRO A 92 13.79 22.09 -3.30
C PRO A 92 13.84 23.33 -2.38
N ILE A 93 14.17 23.19 -1.09
CA ILE A 93 14.04 24.25 -0.08
C ILE A 93 15.36 25.02 0.05
N LYS A 94 15.32 26.34 -0.13
CA LYS A 94 16.49 27.20 0.02
C LYS A 94 16.79 27.54 1.48
N THR A 95 18.07 27.78 1.79
CA THR A 95 18.55 28.25 3.11
C THR A 95 17.72 29.43 3.62
N SER A 96 17.48 30.42 2.76
CA SER A 96 16.70 31.62 3.08
C SER A 96 15.28 31.34 3.58
N GLN A 97 14.63 30.27 3.09
CA GLN A 97 13.29 29.87 3.53
C GLN A 97 13.33 29.33 4.96
N LEU A 98 14.31 28.47 5.28
CA LEU A 98 14.50 27.96 6.65
C LEU A 98 14.83 29.09 7.65
N THR A 99 15.56 30.12 7.22
CA THR A 99 15.81 31.30 8.06
C THR A 99 14.61 32.25 8.20
N GLY A 100 13.54 32.05 7.43
CA GLY A 100 12.30 32.83 7.46
C GLY A 100 11.21 32.28 8.39
N VAL A 101 11.42 31.09 8.96
CA VAL A 101 10.48 30.39 9.85
C VAL A 101 10.13 31.23 11.08
N ASN A 102 8.84 31.35 11.38
CA ASN A 102 8.32 32.15 12.48
C ASN A 102 8.44 31.42 13.84
N LEU A 103 9.61 31.53 14.48
CA LEU A 103 9.82 31.02 15.84
C LEU A 103 8.87 31.62 16.90
N GLY A 104 8.22 32.76 16.64
CA GLY A 104 7.15 33.29 17.49
C GLY A 104 5.90 32.40 17.40
N GLY A 105 5.42 32.15 16.18
CA GLY A 105 4.30 31.25 15.91
C GLY A 105 4.51 29.82 16.40
N VAL A 106 5.76 29.33 16.42
CA VAL A 106 6.14 28.04 17.04
C VAL A 106 6.01 28.07 18.58
N GLN A 107 6.38 29.18 19.22
CA GLN A 107 6.22 29.34 20.68
C GLN A 107 4.76 29.54 21.09
N ASP A 108 4.00 30.30 20.31
CA ASP A 108 2.54 30.44 20.49
C ASP A 108 1.83 29.10 20.29
N ALA A 109 2.25 28.30 19.29
CA ALA A 109 1.73 26.94 19.08
C ALA A 109 2.01 26.00 20.27
N LEU A 110 3.24 26.01 20.81
CA LEU A 110 3.54 25.27 22.05
C LEU A 110 2.66 25.72 23.22
N LYS A 111 2.45 27.03 23.37
CA LYS A 111 1.64 27.57 24.46
C LYS A 111 0.18 27.12 24.32
N ILE A 112 -0.39 27.19 23.12
CA ILE A 112 -1.74 26.67 22.84
C ILE A 112 -1.83 25.20 23.26
N LEU A 113 -0.95 24.35 22.73
CA LEU A 113 -0.92 22.90 23.03
C LEU A 113 -0.77 22.58 24.52
N LYS A 114 0.04 23.37 25.24
CA LYS A 114 0.24 23.23 26.69
C LYS A 114 -0.99 23.66 27.49
N ASP A 115 -1.65 24.72 27.08
CA ASP A 115 -2.82 25.26 27.78
C ASP A 115 -4.10 24.47 27.44
N LEU A 116 -4.13 23.67 26.34
CA LEU A 116 -5.32 22.92 25.88
C LEU A 116 -6.00 22.05 26.95
N PRO A 117 -5.31 21.17 27.73
CA PRO A 117 -6.00 20.30 28.69
C PRO A 117 -6.83 21.10 29.70
N ALA A 118 -6.25 22.16 30.28
CA ALA A 118 -6.91 23.05 31.23
C ALA A 118 -8.00 23.94 30.58
N GLN A 119 -7.95 24.16 29.27
CA GLN A 119 -9.02 24.83 28.52
C GLN A 119 -10.19 23.89 28.19
N MET A 120 -9.95 22.58 28.23
CA MET A 120 -10.85 21.54 27.74
C MET A 120 -11.44 20.64 28.85
N GLU A 121 -11.04 20.83 30.11
CA GLU A 121 -11.71 20.22 31.27
C GLU A 121 -13.22 20.54 31.25
N ALA A 122 -14.04 19.49 31.26
CA ALA A 122 -15.50 19.57 31.31
C ALA A 122 -15.98 20.00 32.71
N SER A 123 -15.75 21.27 33.02
CA SER A 123 -16.19 21.95 34.25
C SER A 123 -17.69 22.26 34.28
N ASP A 124 -18.37 22.11 33.14
CA ASP A 124 -19.83 22.21 33.00
C ASP A 124 -20.41 20.82 32.65
N PRO A 125 -21.27 20.22 33.50
CA PRO A 125 -21.91 18.94 33.24
C PRO A 125 -22.73 18.88 31.94
N GLU A 126 -23.22 20.02 31.44
CA GLU A 126 -24.01 20.06 30.20
C GLU A 126 -23.14 19.91 28.94
N VAL A 127 -21.82 20.19 29.02
CA VAL A 127 -20.85 19.84 27.96
C VAL A 127 -20.69 18.32 27.88
N THR A 128 -20.53 17.64 29.03
CA THR A 128 -20.41 16.18 29.08
C THR A 128 -21.63 15.48 28.49
N LYS A 129 -22.85 15.92 28.85
CA LYS A 129 -24.09 15.37 28.27
C LYS A 129 -24.18 15.56 26.76
N ALA A 130 -23.72 16.69 26.23
CA ALA A 130 -23.71 16.92 24.79
C ALA A 130 -22.72 16.00 24.06
N GLU A 131 -21.60 15.65 24.70
CA GLU A 131 -20.62 14.68 24.18
C GLU A 131 -21.14 13.23 24.26
N GLU A 132 -21.83 12.87 25.35
CA GLU A 132 -22.57 11.59 25.48
C GLU A 132 -23.66 11.46 24.41
N ALA A 133 -24.44 12.52 24.18
CA ALA A 133 -25.45 12.58 23.12
C ALA A 133 -24.82 12.49 21.73
N LEU A 134 -23.67 13.16 21.48
CA LEU A 134 -22.94 13.06 20.22
C LEU A 134 -22.39 11.64 19.99
N ALA A 135 -21.91 10.94 21.01
CA ALA A 135 -21.47 9.56 20.88
C ALA A 135 -22.63 8.61 20.50
N VAL A 136 -23.84 8.87 21.02
CA VAL A 136 -25.06 8.11 20.65
C VAL A 136 -25.54 8.47 19.24
N ILE A 137 -25.50 9.75 18.86
CA ILE A 137 -25.74 10.19 17.48
C ILE A 137 -24.71 9.58 16.52
N GLU A 138 -23.44 9.42 16.93
CA GLU A 138 -22.42 8.74 16.13
C GLU A 138 -22.80 7.27 15.87
N ASN A 139 -23.26 6.56 16.90
CA ASN A 139 -23.72 5.17 16.78
C ASN A 139 -24.98 5.04 15.91
N ILE A 140 -25.91 6.01 16.01
CA ILE A 140 -27.09 6.12 15.15
C ILE A 140 -26.67 6.31 13.68
N VAL A 141 -25.82 7.30 13.39
CA VAL A 141 -25.35 7.60 12.02
C VAL A 141 -24.54 6.45 11.44
N LYS A 142 -23.68 5.78 12.24
CA LYS A 142 -22.96 4.55 11.85
C LYS A 142 -23.91 3.39 11.54
N ALA A 143 -24.99 3.22 12.31
CA ALA A 143 -25.99 2.18 12.05
C ALA A 143 -26.80 2.44 10.77
N LEU A 144 -27.00 3.70 10.40
CA LEU A 144 -27.67 4.14 9.18
C LEU A 144 -26.77 4.28 7.95
N ASP A 145 -25.46 3.98 8.05
CA ASP A 145 -24.55 4.14 6.91
C ASP A 145 -24.97 3.24 5.73
N GLY A 146 -25.05 3.81 4.53
CA GLY A 146 -25.62 3.15 3.36
C GLY A 146 -27.10 2.72 3.53
N VAL A 147 -27.91 3.53 4.21
CA VAL A 147 -29.38 3.56 4.05
C VAL A 147 -29.72 4.71 3.11
N GLU A 148 -30.41 4.42 2.01
CA GLU A 148 -30.86 5.42 1.03
C GLU A 148 -32.38 5.63 1.12
N GLY A 149 -32.84 6.85 0.80
CA GLY A 149 -34.26 7.23 0.85
C GLY A 149 -34.83 7.31 2.27
N SER A 150 -36.04 7.86 2.38
CA SER A 150 -36.72 8.20 3.65
C SER A 150 -36.76 7.04 4.66
N ILE A 151 -36.48 7.36 5.92
CA ILE A 151 -36.65 6.50 7.09
C ILE A 151 -38.05 6.72 7.70
N GLN A 152 -38.54 7.96 7.69
CA GLN A 152 -39.92 8.30 8.06
C GLN A 152 -40.92 7.54 7.18
N ASN A 153 -41.78 6.75 7.83
CA ASN A 153 -42.87 5.98 7.22
C ASN A 153 -42.42 5.16 6.01
N ARG A 154 -41.21 4.58 6.08
CA ARG A 154 -40.52 3.94 4.96
C ARG A 154 -41.39 2.87 4.29
N ASP A 155 -41.56 3.00 2.98
CA ASP A 155 -42.28 2.01 2.19
C ASP A 155 -41.48 0.69 2.10
N VAL A 156 -42.17 -0.41 2.36
CA VAL A 156 -41.69 -1.80 2.21
C VAL A 156 -42.64 -2.65 1.37
N SER A 157 -43.64 -2.03 0.73
CA SER A 157 -44.68 -2.70 -0.06
C SER A 157 -44.12 -3.58 -1.18
N GLU A 158 -43.04 -3.17 -1.84
CA GLU A 158 -42.36 -3.99 -2.85
C GLU A 158 -41.81 -5.29 -2.26
N PHE A 159 -41.11 -5.21 -1.11
CA PHE A 159 -40.57 -6.40 -0.44
C PHE A 159 -41.70 -7.31 0.06
N SER A 160 -42.74 -6.73 0.66
CA SER A 160 -43.93 -7.48 1.07
C SER A 160 -44.61 -8.19 -0.10
N GLY A 161 -44.83 -7.51 -1.24
CA GLY A 161 -45.44 -8.09 -2.43
C GLY A 161 -44.58 -9.17 -3.12
N MET A 162 -43.25 -9.07 -3.05
CA MET A 162 -42.35 -10.14 -3.52
C MET A 162 -42.43 -11.39 -2.64
N ILE A 163 -42.46 -11.21 -1.31
CA ILE A 163 -42.60 -12.29 -0.34
C ILE A 163 -43.99 -12.93 -0.44
N GLU A 164 -45.05 -12.13 -0.57
CA GLU A 164 -46.42 -12.60 -0.81
C GLU A 164 -46.46 -13.45 -2.09
N LYS A 165 -45.98 -12.92 -3.22
CA LYS A 165 -45.90 -13.65 -4.49
C LYS A 165 -45.12 -14.96 -4.37
N LEU A 166 -44.00 -14.98 -3.64
CA LEU A 166 -43.19 -16.19 -3.42
C LEU A 166 -43.87 -17.20 -2.47
N SER A 167 -44.73 -16.72 -1.55
CA SER A 167 -45.54 -17.56 -0.66
C SER A 167 -46.79 -18.12 -1.32
N GLU A 168 -47.22 -17.60 -2.48
CA GLU A 168 -48.36 -18.12 -3.24
C GLU A 168 -47.94 -18.92 -4.48
N THR A 169 -47.05 -18.33 -5.30
CA THR A 169 -46.65 -18.84 -6.62
C THR A 169 -45.70 -20.02 -6.50
N GLU A 170 -45.86 -21.05 -7.34
CA GLU A 170 -44.85 -22.09 -7.49
C GLU A 170 -43.67 -21.59 -8.31
N ILE A 171 -42.43 -21.89 -7.88
CA ILE A 171 -41.22 -21.54 -8.63
C ILE A 171 -41.13 -22.44 -9.87
N GLU A 172 -41.33 -21.88 -11.06
CA GLU A 172 -41.24 -22.63 -12.32
C GLU A 172 -39.78 -23.02 -12.62
N ILE A 173 -39.53 -24.32 -12.84
CA ILE A 173 -38.20 -24.86 -13.16
C ILE A 173 -38.33 -25.71 -14.43
N GLY A 174 -37.66 -25.27 -15.50
CA GLY A 174 -37.90 -25.74 -16.86
C GLY A 174 -37.79 -27.27 -17.01
N GLY A 175 -38.90 -27.92 -17.34
CA GLY A 175 -38.96 -29.36 -17.60
C GLY A 175 -38.96 -30.26 -16.37
N VAL A 176 -38.75 -29.75 -15.14
CA VAL A 176 -38.81 -30.58 -13.92
C VAL A 176 -40.22 -31.11 -13.69
N SER A 177 -41.22 -30.24 -13.84
CA SER A 177 -42.64 -30.60 -13.72
C SER A 177 -43.09 -31.56 -14.83
N GLU A 178 -42.54 -31.43 -16.04
CA GLU A 178 -42.85 -32.31 -17.19
C GLU A 178 -42.24 -33.68 -16.97
N LEU A 179 -40.97 -33.72 -16.56
CA LEU A 179 -40.24 -34.93 -16.22
C LEU A 179 -40.93 -35.69 -15.07
N ASN A 180 -41.29 -35.02 -13.96
CA ASN A 180 -41.98 -35.71 -12.85
C ASN A 180 -43.28 -36.40 -13.32
N LYS A 181 -44.07 -35.76 -14.20
CA LYS A 181 -45.27 -36.37 -14.80
C LYS A 181 -44.98 -37.63 -15.63
N LYS A 182 -43.75 -37.88 -16.08
CA LYS A 182 -43.34 -39.10 -16.81
C LYS A 182 -42.76 -40.21 -15.92
N LYS A 183 -42.56 -39.97 -14.62
CA LYS A 183 -42.03 -40.98 -13.67
C LYS A 183 -42.86 -42.27 -13.64
N GLY A 184 -44.18 -42.18 -13.82
CA GLY A 184 -45.05 -43.36 -13.95
C GLY A 184 -44.85 -44.12 -15.26
N ALA A 185 -44.53 -43.43 -16.36
CA ALA A 185 -44.27 -44.03 -17.67
C ALA A 185 -42.92 -44.78 -17.68
N TRP A 186 -41.91 -44.26 -16.97
CA TRP A 186 -40.63 -44.93 -16.75
C TRP A 186 -40.75 -46.30 -16.05
N GLY A 187 -41.75 -46.49 -15.19
CA GLY A 187 -41.99 -47.77 -14.49
C GLY A 187 -42.12 -49.00 -15.42
N ASN A 188 -42.49 -48.78 -16.68
CA ASN A 188 -42.54 -49.80 -17.73
C ASN A 188 -41.18 -50.46 -18.03
N PHE A 189 -40.05 -49.83 -17.69
CA PHE A 189 -38.72 -50.44 -17.76
C PHE A 189 -38.71 -51.78 -16.98
N GLN A 190 -39.27 -51.79 -15.77
CA GLN A 190 -39.25 -52.98 -14.91
C GLN A 190 -40.07 -54.12 -15.49
N THR A 191 -41.17 -53.81 -16.21
CA THR A 191 -42.01 -54.79 -16.90
C THR A 191 -41.33 -55.37 -18.14
N LEU A 192 -40.47 -54.60 -18.82
CA LEU A 192 -39.65 -55.11 -19.92
C LEU A 192 -38.43 -55.91 -19.43
N ALA A 193 -37.89 -55.57 -18.26
CA ALA A 193 -36.74 -56.25 -17.65
C ALA A 193 -37.09 -57.58 -16.95
N ASP A 194 -38.38 -57.88 -16.75
CA ASP A 194 -38.86 -59.14 -16.18
C ASP A 194 -38.68 -60.30 -17.18
N THR A 195 -37.73 -61.19 -16.90
CA THR A 195 -37.46 -62.39 -17.70
C THR A 195 -38.29 -63.61 -17.29
N ASP A 196 -38.92 -63.58 -16.12
CA ASP A 196 -39.70 -64.69 -15.56
C ASP A 196 -41.18 -64.59 -15.94
N SER A 197 -41.67 -63.38 -16.25
CA SER A 197 -43.00 -63.11 -16.79
C SER A 197 -43.00 -61.97 -17.83
N PRO A 198 -42.25 -62.10 -18.94
CA PRO A 198 -42.14 -61.07 -19.97
C PRO A 198 -43.49 -60.75 -20.63
N PRO A 199 -43.73 -59.48 -21.02
CA PRO A 199 -45.01 -59.04 -21.54
C PRO A 199 -45.36 -59.70 -22.88
N LYS A 200 -46.62 -60.11 -23.01
CA LYS A 200 -47.16 -60.69 -24.26
C LYS A 200 -47.23 -59.59 -25.33
N HIS A 201 -47.13 -59.97 -26.61
CA HIS A 201 -47.08 -59.03 -27.75
C HIS A 201 -48.11 -57.88 -27.68
N GLY A 202 -49.39 -58.18 -27.43
CA GLY A 202 -50.46 -57.18 -27.37
C GLY A 202 -50.44 -56.27 -26.13
N SER A 203 -49.65 -56.58 -25.10
CA SER A 203 -49.38 -55.67 -23.98
C SER A 203 -48.05 -54.93 -24.13
N ALA A 204 -47.09 -55.48 -24.87
CA ALA A 204 -45.76 -54.88 -25.05
C ALA A 204 -45.79 -53.52 -25.78
N GLU A 205 -46.78 -53.29 -26.66
CA GLU A 205 -46.94 -52.06 -27.45
C GLU A 205 -46.98 -50.78 -26.59
N GLY A 206 -47.97 -50.67 -25.70
CA GLY A 206 -48.07 -49.51 -24.79
C GLY A 206 -46.92 -49.41 -23.79
N ILE A 207 -46.32 -50.55 -23.41
CA ILE A 207 -45.18 -50.60 -22.49
C ILE A 207 -43.94 -49.94 -23.16
N PHE A 208 -43.68 -50.24 -24.43
CA PHE A 208 -42.62 -49.57 -25.22
C PHE A 208 -42.95 -48.10 -25.51
N GLU A 209 -44.21 -47.76 -25.81
CA GLU A 209 -44.65 -46.38 -26.01
C GLU A 209 -44.40 -45.51 -24.76
N TYR A 210 -44.83 -45.98 -23.59
CA TYR A 210 -44.60 -45.27 -22.33
C TYR A 210 -43.12 -45.19 -21.94
N LEU A 211 -42.32 -46.26 -22.17
CA LEU A 211 -40.88 -46.21 -21.94
C LEU A 211 -40.20 -45.16 -22.84
N LYS A 212 -40.55 -45.12 -24.14
CA LYS A 212 -40.06 -44.09 -25.06
C LYS A 212 -40.42 -42.69 -24.57
N ILE A 213 -41.69 -42.44 -24.22
CA ILE A 213 -42.16 -41.14 -23.72
C ILE A 213 -41.36 -40.68 -22.48
N ALA A 214 -40.93 -41.60 -21.61
CA ALA A 214 -40.09 -41.26 -20.46
C ALA A 214 -38.65 -40.92 -20.85
N LEU A 215 -38.05 -41.65 -21.80
CA LEU A 215 -36.68 -41.41 -22.28
C LEU A 215 -36.57 -40.14 -23.15
N ASP A 216 -37.53 -39.90 -24.04
CA ASP A 216 -37.64 -38.66 -24.82
C ASP A 216 -37.73 -37.43 -23.90
N GLU A 217 -38.52 -37.52 -22.82
CA GLU A 217 -38.63 -36.45 -21.83
C GLU A 217 -37.29 -36.19 -21.12
N VAL A 218 -36.63 -37.23 -20.59
CA VAL A 218 -35.30 -37.14 -19.95
C VAL A 218 -34.27 -36.48 -20.88
N LYS A 219 -34.21 -36.88 -22.16
CA LYS A 219 -33.33 -36.24 -23.15
C LYS A 219 -33.68 -34.77 -23.38
N SER A 220 -34.96 -34.42 -23.33
CA SER A 220 -35.44 -33.04 -23.53
C SER A 220 -35.24 -32.14 -22.31
N THR A 221 -35.10 -32.69 -21.10
CA THR A 221 -35.02 -31.90 -19.86
C THR A 221 -33.88 -30.89 -19.89
N LYS A 222 -32.72 -31.25 -20.47
CA LYS A 222 -31.58 -30.34 -20.62
C LYS A 222 -31.96 -29.02 -21.29
N SER A 223 -32.56 -29.08 -22.48
CA SER A 223 -32.87 -27.86 -23.23
C SER A 223 -34.01 -27.04 -22.61
N LYS A 224 -34.85 -27.66 -21.77
CA LYS A 224 -35.85 -26.97 -20.95
C LYS A 224 -35.23 -26.24 -19.76
N LEU A 225 -34.22 -26.83 -19.12
CA LEU A 225 -33.42 -26.17 -18.07
C LEU A 225 -32.59 -25.02 -18.64
N ASP A 226 -31.85 -25.26 -19.73
CA ASP A 226 -31.03 -24.24 -20.42
C ASP A 226 -31.87 -23.02 -20.85
N ALA A 227 -33.15 -23.23 -21.19
CA ALA A 227 -34.08 -22.18 -21.61
C ALA A 227 -34.76 -21.42 -20.46
N ALA A 228 -34.75 -21.93 -19.22
CA ALA A 228 -35.46 -21.33 -18.08
C ALA A 228 -34.70 -20.15 -17.45
N GLY A 229 -33.37 -20.13 -17.55
CA GLY A 229 -32.55 -19.04 -17.00
C GLY A 229 -32.45 -19.06 -15.47
N ARG A 230 -32.88 -17.99 -14.78
CA ARG A 230 -32.82 -17.88 -13.32
C ARG A 230 -34.10 -18.42 -12.67
N LEU A 231 -33.95 -19.24 -11.63
CA LEU A 231 -35.07 -19.79 -10.84
C LEU A 231 -36.00 -18.72 -10.26
N TRP A 232 -35.44 -17.57 -9.86
CA TRP A 232 -36.22 -16.42 -9.41
C TRP A 232 -35.54 -15.11 -9.84
N SER A 233 -36.34 -14.05 -9.94
CA SER A 233 -35.88 -12.70 -10.29
C SER A 233 -36.48 -11.67 -9.35
N TRP A 234 -35.70 -11.30 -8.33
CA TRP A 234 -35.88 -10.06 -7.58
C TRP A 234 -35.70 -8.87 -8.54
N THR A 235 -36.64 -7.92 -8.59
CA THR A 235 -36.57 -6.81 -9.58
C THR A 235 -35.73 -5.64 -9.12
N SER A 236 -35.72 -5.35 -7.81
CA SER A 236 -35.06 -4.17 -7.22
C SER A 236 -34.02 -4.52 -6.14
N PHE A 237 -33.87 -5.81 -5.82
CA PHE A 237 -32.98 -6.34 -4.79
C PHE A 237 -32.15 -7.50 -5.35
N LYS A 238 -31.12 -7.95 -4.63
CA LYS A 238 -30.32 -9.14 -5.00
C LYS A 238 -30.86 -10.43 -4.37
N SER A 239 -31.44 -10.33 -3.18
CA SER A 239 -31.93 -11.45 -2.37
C SER A 239 -32.96 -10.96 -1.34
N ALA A 240 -33.56 -11.88 -0.56
CA ALA A 240 -34.51 -11.52 0.48
C ALA A 240 -33.83 -10.76 1.64
N SER A 241 -32.64 -11.17 2.06
CA SER A 241 -31.87 -10.48 3.11
C SER A 241 -31.29 -9.13 2.64
N ASP A 242 -31.00 -8.98 1.34
CA ASP A 242 -30.62 -7.68 0.72
C ASP A 242 -31.78 -6.67 0.80
N ALA A 243 -33.02 -7.11 0.53
CA ALA A 243 -34.23 -6.29 0.66
C ALA A 243 -34.54 -5.89 2.12
N LEU A 244 -34.31 -6.79 3.08
CA LEU A 244 -34.52 -6.51 4.51
C LEU A 244 -33.41 -5.62 5.12
N ALA A 245 -32.20 -5.59 4.55
CA ALA A 245 -31.02 -4.97 5.15
C ALA A 245 -31.19 -3.48 5.55
N PRO A 246 -31.84 -2.60 4.75
CA PRO A 246 -32.11 -1.21 5.17
C PRO A 246 -33.01 -1.13 6.40
N SER A 247 -34.03 -2.01 6.49
CA SER A 247 -34.93 -2.07 7.65
C SER A 247 -34.20 -2.50 8.92
N LEU A 248 -33.25 -3.44 8.82
CA LEU A 248 -32.41 -3.87 9.93
C LEU A 248 -31.40 -2.80 10.39
N LYS A 249 -30.89 -1.96 9.48
CA LYS A 249 -30.07 -0.79 9.80
C LYS A 249 -30.88 0.25 10.58
N ILE A 250 -32.07 0.60 10.06
CA ILE A 250 -33.02 1.51 10.71
C ILE A 250 -33.44 0.99 12.09
N TYR A 251 -33.70 -0.31 12.24
CA TYR A 251 -34.01 -0.92 13.54
C TYR A 251 -32.87 -0.76 14.56
N LYS A 252 -31.62 -1.02 14.16
CA LYS A 252 -30.47 -0.83 15.04
C LYS A 252 -30.31 0.64 15.46
N ALA A 253 -30.50 1.58 14.54
CA ALA A 253 -30.43 3.01 14.81
C ALA A 253 -31.56 3.47 15.77
N ALA A 254 -32.80 3.08 15.50
CA ALA A 254 -33.94 3.38 16.35
C ALA A 254 -33.83 2.72 17.74
N ALA A 255 -33.19 1.56 17.85
CA ALA A 255 -32.89 0.93 19.13
C ALA A 255 -31.77 1.61 19.95
N GLN A 256 -31.03 2.57 19.38
CA GLN A 256 -30.16 3.49 20.12
C GLN A 256 -30.87 4.79 20.51
N TYR A 257 -32.06 5.07 19.97
CA TYR A 257 -32.77 6.32 20.22
C TYR A 257 -33.44 6.34 21.60
N SER A 258 -33.14 7.38 22.39
CA SER A 258 -33.64 7.58 23.74
C SER A 258 -33.67 9.07 24.07
N LEU A 259 -34.79 9.58 24.58
CA LEU A 259 -34.95 10.99 24.98
C LEU A 259 -33.89 11.41 26.00
N ASP A 260 -33.70 10.58 27.04
CA ASP A 260 -32.77 10.81 28.15
C ASP A 260 -31.30 10.77 27.71
N THR A 261 -31.04 10.38 26.47
CA THR A 261 -29.70 10.14 25.89
C THR A 261 -29.39 11.07 24.73
N VAL A 262 -30.38 11.78 24.18
CA VAL A 262 -30.26 12.64 22.99
C VAL A 262 -30.57 14.12 23.30
N SER A 263 -31.23 14.40 24.43
CA SER A 263 -31.51 15.77 24.90
C SER A 263 -30.27 16.42 25.54
N ALA A 264 -29.71 17.46 24.90
CA ALA A 264 -28.51 18.16 25.35
C ALA A 264 -28.61 19.68 25.21
N GLN A 265 -27.83 20.43 26.00
CA GLN A 265 -27.74 21.90 25.91
C GLN A 265 -26.79 22.33 24.79
N TRP A 266 -27.24 22.20 23.54
CA TRP A 266 -26.41 22.47 22.36
C TRP A 266 -25.80 23.88 22.34
N SER A 267 -26.46 24.90 22.88
CA SER A 267 -25.92 26.27 23.05
C SER A 267 -24.67 26.34 23.95
N VAL A 268 -24.62 25.53 25.02
CA VAL A 268 -23.48 25.43 25.93
C VAL A 268 -22.32 24.70 25.23
N TYR A 269 -22.61 23.57 24.58
CA TYR A 269 -21.61 22.80 23.83
C TYR A 269 -21.02 23.60 22.66
N LYS A 270 -21.87 24.32 21.92
CA LYS A 270 -21.48 25.30 20.90
C LYS A 270 -20.52 26.34 21.46
N SER A 271 -20.85 26.95 22.61
CA SER A 271 -20.01 27.96 23.24
C SER A 271 -18.63 27.41 23.68
N PHE A 272 -18.59 26.16 24.14
CA PHE A 272 -17.35 25.42 24.42
C PHE A 272 -16.53 25.18 23.14
N MET A 273 -17.15 24.65 22.08
CA MET A 273 -16.49 24.37 20.80
C MET A 273 -16.03 25.64 20.08
N ASP A 274 -16.81 26.72 20.08
CA ASP A 274 -16.45 28.01 19.46
C ASP A 274 -15.17 28.59 20.08
N LYS A 275 -15.02 28.45 21.40
CA LYS A 275 -13.84 28.83 22.18
C LYS A 275 -12.64 27.93 21.86
N PHE A 276 -12.81 26.60 21.89
CA PHE A 276 -11.75 25.65 21.54
C PHE A 276 -11.23 25.89 20.11
N LEU A 277 -12.13 25.93 19.12
CA LEU A 277 -11.84 26.17 17.71
C LEU A 277 -11.23 27.58 17.48
N GLY A 278 -11.62 28.57 18.28
CA GLY A 278 -11.00 29.90 18.28
C GLY A 278 -9.56 29.89 18.81
N ASN A 279 -9.28 29.14 19.87
CA ASN A 279 -7.97 29.06 20.50
C ASN A 279 -6.94 28.32 19.62
N ILE A 280 -7.35 27.31 18.85
CA ILE A 280 -6.46 26.56 17.94
C ILE A 280 -6.31 27.21 16.56
N ALA A 281 -7.14 28.19 16.18
CA ALA A 281 -7.09 28.83 14.86
C ALA A 281 -5.69 29.35 14.43
N PRO A 282 -4.84 29.91 15.32
CA PRO A 282 -3.48 30.35 14.96
C PRO A 282 -2.53 29.22 14.52
N LEU A 283 -2.78 27.97 14.93
CA LEU A 283 -1.94 26.82 14.60
C LEU A 283 -1.84 26.59 13.07
N LYS A 284 -2.93 26.91 12.35
CA LYS A 284 -3.04 26.72 10.89
C LYS A 284 -2.04 27.54 10.08
N SER A 285 -1.63 28.72 10.59
CA SER A 285 -0.54 29.50 9.99
C SER A 285 0.83 28.88 10.27
N THR A 286 1.07 28.40 11.49
CA THR A 286 2.36 27.79 11.89
C THR A 286 2.60 26.44 11.21
N LEU A 287 1.55 25.72 10.81
CA LEU A 287 1.66 24.43 10.10
C LEU A 287 2.52 24.51 8.83
N LEU A 288 2.50 25.63 8.10
CA LEU A 288 3.33 25.81 6.91
C LEU A 288 4.83 25.83 7.24
N ASP A 289 5.22 26.44 8.36
CA ASP A 289 6.61 26.45 8.84
C ASP A 289 7.03 25.05 9.35
N PHE A 290 6.13 24.35 10.05
CA PHE A 290 6.37 22.96 10.47
C PHE A 290 6.58 22.04 9.27
N HIS A 291 5.73 22.12 8.25
CA HIS A 291 5.90 21.37 7.00
C HIS A 291 7.16 21.77 6.24
N LEU A 292 7.53 23.05 6.18
CA LEU A 292 8.76 23.51 5.55
C LEU A 292 10.00 22.88 6.20
N VAL A 293 10.09 22.92 7.53
CA VAL A 293 11.21 22.31 8.26
C VAL A 293 11.19 20.79 8.14
N GLN A 294 10.05 20.14 8.37
CA GLN A 294 9.92 18.68 8.29
C GLN A 294 10.33 18.14 6.91
N ASN A 295 9.87 18.77 5.83
CA ASN A 295 10.26 18.38 4.47
C ASN A 295 11.77 18.58 4.20
N SER A 296 12.38 19.65 4.73
CA SER A 296 13.84 19.86 4.62
C SER A 296 14.65 18.80 5.37
N LEU A 297 14.18 18.35 6.54
CA LEU A 297 14.81 17.30 7.33
C LEU A 297 14.62 15.92 6.70
N MET A 298 13.43 15.65 6.13
CA MET A 298 13.18 14.44 5.34
C MET A 298 14.08 14.39 4.11
N ALA A 299 14.27 15.50 3.40
CA ALA A 299 15.21 15.58 2.28
C ALA A 299 16.67 15.39 2.75
N HIS A 300 17.09 16.05 3.83
CA HIS A 300 18.44 15.97 4.38
C HIS A 300 18.83 14.54 4.78
N HIS A 301 17.92 13.80 5.40
CA HIS A 301 18.13 12.42 5.82
C HIS A 301 17.92 11.38 4.73
N SER A 302 17.26 11.74 3.62
CA SER A 302 16.95 10.79 2.58
C SER A 302 18.10 10.64 1.58
N LEU A 303 18.49 9.39 1.33
CA LEU A 303 19.39 9.00 0.24
C LEU A 303 18.63 8.90 -1.12
N LEU A 304 17.50 9.61 -1.21
CA LEU A 304 16.75 9.88 -2.43
C LEU A 304 17.69 10.44 -3.50
N ASP A 305 17.44 10.04 -4.75
CA ASP A 305 18.21 10.54 -5.87
C ASP A 305 17.69 11.93 -6.28
N ASN A 306 18.05 12.93 -5.47
CA ASN A 306 17.77 14.33 -5.72
C ASN A 306 18.32 14.74 -7.10
N ASN A 307 17.55 15.52 -7.87
CA ASN A 307 18.00 16.10 -9.13
C ASN A 307 19.09 17.16 -8.88
N VAL A 308 20.33 16.70 -8.79
CA VAL A 308 21.52 17.53 -8.56
C VAL A 308 21.92 18.27 -9.83
N THR A 309 22.27 19.55 -9.68
CA THR A 309 22.81 20.40 -10.75
C THR A 309 24.33 20.50 -10.62
N HIS A 310 24.85 20.60 -9.39
CA HIS A 310 26.26 20.93 -9.13
C HIS A 310 27.08 19.85 -8.43
N SER A 311 26.43 18.85 -7.81
CA SER A 311 27.02 17.83 -6.92
C SER A 311 26.94 16.40 -7.48
N HIS A 312 26.93 16.26 -8.81
CA HIS A 312 26.85 14.96 -9.51
C HIS A 312 27.84 13.91 -8.99
N GLY A 313 29.09 14.28 -8.67
CA GLY A 313 30.12 13.41 -8.09
C GLY A 313 30.15 13.32 -6.56
N LEU A 314 29.19 13.94 -5.86
CA LEU A 314 29.10 14.01 -4.39
C LEU A 314 27.75 13.44 -3.90
N PRO A 315 27.49 12.12 -4.03
CA PRO A 315 26.21 11.49 -3.70
C PRO A 315 25.77 11.60 -2.24
N ASN A 316 26.66 11.94 -1.31
CA ASN A 316 26.35 12.15 0.10
C ASN A 316 26.34 13.65 0.48
N GLY A 317 26.40 14.57 -0.50
CA GLY A 317 26.47 16.01 -0.26
C GLY A 317 27.85 16.43 0.26
N ALA A 318 27.89 17.43 1.14
CA ALA A 318 29.14 18.00 1.66
C ALA A 318 30.08 17.00 2.38
N PRO A 319 29.61 15.93 3.06
CA PRO A 319 30.46 14.83 3.53
C PRO A 319 31.35 14.16 2.45
N ASP A 320 30.97 14.18 1.17
CA ASP A 320 31.86 13.74 0.09
C ASP A 320 32.95 14.77 -0.26
N LEU A 321 32.77 16.06 0.04
CA LEU A 321 33.88 17.04 -0.03
C LEU A 321 34.95 16.70 1.03
N ALA A 322 34.54 16.38 2.26
CA ALA A 322 35.47 15.98 3.31
C ALA A 322 36.29 14.74 2.88
N ARG A 323 35.61 13.72 2.33
CA ARG A 323 36.25 12.52 1.79
C ARG A 323 37.19 12.83 0.62
N MET A 324 36.83 13.73 -0.29
CA MET A 324 37.71 14.13 -1.40
C MET A 324 39.08 14.65 -0.92
N LEU A 325 39.06 15.47 0.13
CA LEU A 325 40.26 16.08 0.71
C LEU A 325 41.10 15.03 1.47
N ASP A 326 40.46 14.10 2.17
CA ASP A 326 41.12 12.94 2.81
C ASP A 326 41.69 11.94 1.78
N ASP A 327 40.97 11.68 0.68
CA ASP A 327 41.36 10.81 -0.43
C ASP A 327 42.64 11.35 -1.11
N LEU A 328 42.63 12.63 -1.51
CA LEU A 328 43.78 13.33 -2.10
C LEU A 328 45.01 13.30 -1.19
N ASN A 329 44.81 13.53 0.11
CA ASN A 329 45.89 13.60 1.08
C ASN A 329 46.45 12.21 1.45
N GLY A 330 45.61 11.18 1.46
CA GLY A 330 45.88 9.91 2.14
C GLY A 330 45.96 8.64 1.28
N ASP A 331 45.48 8.63 0.04
CA ASP A 331 45.46 7.42 -0.79
C ASP A 331 46.61 7.32 -1.80
N ALA A 332 47.27 6.16 -1.84
CA ALA A 332 48.44 5.92 -2.69
C ALA A 332 48.10 5.68 -4.17
N TRP A 333 46.92 5.16 -4.49
CA TRP A 333 46.49 4.99 -5.87
C TRP A 333 46.07 6.33 -6.48
N LEU A 334 45.26 7.13 -5.78
CA LEU A 334 44.87 8.46 -6.28
C LEU A 334 46.10 9.37 -6.49
N LYS A 335 47.08 9.35 -5.58
CA LYS A 335 48.34 10.10 -5.77
C LYS A 335 49.16 9.65 -6.98
N SER A 336 49.13 8.38 -7.35
CA SER A 336 49.85 7.86 -8.54
C SER A 336 49.09 8.09 -9.86
N VAL A 337 47.77 8.33 -9.80
CA VAL A 337 46.99 8.92 -10.91
C VAL A 337 47.32 10.40 -11.10
N VAL A 338 47.18 11.20 -10.03
CA VAL A 338 47.30 12.67 -10.02
C VAL A 338 48.75 13.14 -10.19
N LYS A 339 49.73 12.33 -9.76
CA LYS A 339 51.19 12.56 -9.90
C LYS A 339 51.74 13.81 -9.21
N THR A 340 50.97 14.44 -8.31
CA THR A 340 51.41 15.56 -7.46
C THR A 340 50.62 15.64 -6.15
N ASP A 341 51.30 16.01 -5.06
CA ASP A 341 50.67 16.38 -3.79
C ASP A 341 50.12 17.83 -3.82
N VAL A 342 50.61 18.68 -4.73
CA VAL A 342 50.33 20.12 -4.76
C VAL A 342 48.88 20.44 -5.12
N LEU A 343 48.17 19.52 -5.80
CA LEU A 343 46.73 19.68 -6.11
C LEU A 343 45.86 19.88 -4.85
N MET A 344 46.31 19.39 -3.68
CA MET A 344 45.62 19.62 -2.41
C MET A 344 45.57 21.11 -2.01
N ALA A 345 46.55 21.93 -2.40
CA ALA A 345 46.58 23.36 -2.08
C ALA A 345 45.44 24.14 -2.76
N ALA A 346 45.09 23.74 -4.00
CA ALA A 346 44.00 24.34 -4.79
C ALA A 346 42.61 24.16 -4.15
N PHE A 347 42.43 23.26 -3.18
CA PHE A 347 41.15 23.03 -2.49
C PHE A 347 41.13 23.53 -1.03
N SER A 348 42.11 24.34 -0.63
CA SER A 348 42.18 24.98 0.69
C SER A 348 40.96 25.85 1.03
N SER A 349 40.38 26.50 0.01
CA SER A 349 39.12 27.25 0.06
C SER A 349 37.92 26.33 0.38
N LEU A 350 37.73 25.28 -0.41
CA LEU A 350 36.64 24.29 -0.23
C LEU A 350 36.71 23.57 1.13
N LYS A 351 37.92 23.39 1.70
CA LYS A 351 38.09 22.84 3.05
C LYS A 351 37.43 23.71 4.13
N THR A 352 37.49 25.04 3.99
CA THR A 352 36.84 25.94 4.97
C THR A 352 35.32 25.91 4.82
N PHE A 353 34.82 25.85 3.59
CA PHE A 353 33.39 25.64 3.31
C PHE A 353 32.87 24.30 3.86
N GLU A 354 33.65 23.22 3.72
CA GLU A 354 33.32 21.91 4.29
C GLU A 354 33.18 21.96 5.82
N MET A 355 34.11 22.61 6.53
CA MET A 355 34.05 22.74 7.99
C MET A 355 32.81 23.47 8.50
N GLU A 356 32.27 24.45 7.76
CA GLU A 356 30.98 25.08 8.11
C GLU A 356 29.80 24.16 7.78
N SER A 357 29.83 23.50 6.61
CA SER A 357 28.77 22.54 6.22
C SER A 357 28.63 21.38 7.21
N ARG A 358 29.73 20.92 7.81
CA ARG A 358 29.73 19.82 8.78
C ARG A 358 28.89 20.15 10.03
N LYS A 359 28.92 21.40 10.49
CA LYS A 359 28.12 21.88 11.62
C LYS A 359 26.61 21.76 11.35
N VAL A 360 26.20 21.86 10.09
CA VAL A 360 24.80 21.59 9.69
C VAL A 360 24.47 20.12 9.91
N TYR A 361 25.25 19.19 9.36
CA TYR A 361 25.04 17.75 9.53
C TYR A 361 25.14 17.30 11.01
N GLU A 362 26.00 17.93 11.81
CA GLU A 362 26.10 17.69 13.27
C GLU A 362 24.87 18.22 14.02
N SER A 363 24.30 19.36 13.61
CA SER A 363 23.08 19.95 14.21
C SER A 363 21.79 19.25 13.78
N LEU A 364 21.76 18.71 12.56
CA LEU A 364 20.63 18.02 11.95
C LEU A 364 20.83 16.50 11.95
N GLY A 365 21.36 15.95 13.04
CA GLY A 365 21.53 14.49 13.20
C GLY A 365 20.20 13.74 13.33
N ALA A 366 20.16 12.47 12.90
CA ALA A 366 18.95 11.65 12.63
C ALA A 366 17.78 11.70 13.63
N GLN A 367 18.05 12.00 14.91
CA GLN A 367 17.02 12.14 15.94
C GLN A 367 16.04 13.32 15.68
N VAL A 368 16.47 14.38 14.96
CA VAL A 368 15.66 15.59 14.78
C VAL A 368 14.32 15.35 14.06
N LEU A 369 14.26 14.37 13.15
CA LEU A 369 13.00 14.03 12.47
C LEU A 369 12.02 13.29 13.40
N THR A 370 12.54 12.46 14.31
CA THR A 370 11.77 11.77 15.35
C THR A 370 11.23 12.76 16.38
N ASP A 371 12.08 13.69 16.85
CA ASP A 371 11.71 14.71 17.83
C ASP A 371 10.67 15.70 17.29
N LEU A 372 10.74 16.05 16.00
CA LEU A 372 9.79 16.98 15.37
C LEU A 372 8.41 16.37 15.13
N LYS A 373 8.33 15.08 14.76
CA LYS A 373 7.09 14.44 14.29
C LYS A 373 5.88 14.62 15.23
N PRO A 374 5.97 14.43 16.57
CA PRO A 374 4.82 14.59 17.46
C PRO A 374 4.20 16.00 17.43
N LEU A 375 5.04 17.05 17.33
CA LEU A 375 4.59 18.43 17.25
C LEU A 375 3.86 18.72 15.94
N VAL A 376 4.36 18.21 14.81
CA VAL A 376 3.69 18.41 13.51
C VAL A 376 2.34 17.70 13.52
N SER A 377 2.28 16.42 13.91
CA SER A 377 1.05 15.63 13.80
C SER A 377 -0.09 16.11 14.71
N VAL A 378 0.19 16.64 15.91
CA VAL A 378 -0.88 17.26 16.73
C VAL A 378 -1.38 18.56 16.09
N VAL A 379 -0.48 19.37 15.50
CA VAL A 379 -0.83 20.62 14.83
C VAL A 379 -1.59 20.37 13.52
N GLU A 380 -1.27 19.30 12.79
CA GLU A 380 -2.02 18.84 11.61
C GLU A 380 -3.47 18.47 11.96
N VAL A 381 -3.66 17.64 13.00
CA VAL A 381 -4.99 17.19 13.46
C VAL A 381 -5.85 18.39 13.88
N LEU A 382 -5.30 19.32 14.67
CA LEU A 382 -6.02 20.51 15.13
C LEU A 382 -6.30 21.51 14.00
N SER A 383 -5.33 21.77 13.11
CA SER A 383 -5.50 22.68 11.97
C SER A 383 -6.46 22.14 10.89
N GLY A 384 -6.70 20.83 10.91
CA GLY A 384 -7.67 20.12 10.08
C GLY A 384 -9.11 20.17 10.59
N LEU A 385 -9.40 20.81 11.73
CA LEU A 385 -10.76 20.99 12.23
C LEU A 385 -11.49 22.14 11.50
N GLU A 386 -12.61 21.80 10.87
CA GLU A 386 -13.40 22.72 10.04
C GLU A 386 -14.36 23.55 10.89
N LYS A 387 -13.87 24.65 11.49
CA LYS A 387 -14.66 25.46 12.44
C LYS A 387 -16.09 25.74 11.97
N ASP A 388 -16.26 26.27 10.76
CA ASP A 388 -17.57 26.71 10.27
C ASP A 388 -18.52 25.52 10.05
N ALA A 389 -18.01 24.36 9.61
CA ALA A 389 -18.80 23.14 9.45
C ALA A 389 -19.19 22.53 10.82
N ILE A 390 -18.29 22.57 11.80
CA ILE A 390 -18.57 22.09 13.17
C ILE A 390 -19.62 22.98 13.82
N VAL A 391 -19.46 24.30 13.79
CA VAL A 391 -20.43 25.25 14.37
C VAL A 391 -21.78 25.16 13.65
N SER A 392 -21.81 25.02 12.32
CA SER A 392 -23.05 24.80 11.56
C SER A 392 -23.74 23.48 11.92
N GLY A 393 -22.98 22.40 12.14
CA GLY A 393 -23.53 21.12 12.56
C GLY A 393 -24.14 21.17 13.96
N ILE A 394 -23.52 21.89 14.90
CA ILE A 394 -24.07 22.07 16.25
C ILE A 394 -25.30 22.97 16.24
N ASN A 395 -25.34 24.02 15.39
CA ASN A 395 -26.56 24.83 15.20
C ASN A 395 -27.73 23.98 14.71
N ALA A 396 -27.50 23.10 13.73
CA ALA A 396 -28.55 22.24 13.20
C ALA A 396 -29.04 21.21 14.25
N LEU A 397 -28.15 20.70 15.11
CA LEU A 397 -28.53 19.89 16.27
C LEU A 397 -29.33 20.68 17.32
N GLU A 398 -29.04 21.97 17.51
CA GLU A 398 -29.80 22.90 18.36
C GLU A 398 -31.22 23.15 17.83
N GLU A 399 -31.41 23.13 16.50
CA GLU A 399 -32.70 23.28 15.84
C GLU A 399 -33.52 21.96 15.76
N LEU A 400 -32.90 20.78 15.89
CA LEU A 400 -33.63 19.51 15.92
C LEU A 400 -34.36 19.30 17.25
N THR A 401 -35.68 19.18 17.18
CA THR A 401 -36.51 18.73 18.32
C THR A 401 -36.52 17.19 18.36
N PRO A 402 -35.99 16.54 19.42
CA PRO A 402 -36.08 15.09 19.57
C PRO A 402 -37.52 14.66 19.89
N PRO A 403 -38.15 13.79 19.09
CA PRO A 403 -39.55 13.38 19.28
C PRO A 403 -39.74 12.44 20.49
N VAL A 404 -40.95 12.39 21.04
CA VAL A 404 -41.25 11.53 22.18
C VAL A 404 -41.15 10.06 21.77
N SER A 405 -40.33 9.29 22.47
CA SER A 405 -40.04 7.90 22.11
C SER A 405 -41.31 7.03 22.15
N THR A 406 -41.67 6.48 20.99
CA THR A 406 -42.77 5.52 20.81
C THR A 406 -42.27 4.09 21.03
N PHE A 407 -43.16 3.18 21.46
CA PHE A 407 -42.79 1.77 21.59
C PHE A 407 -42.68 1.11 20.20
N LEU A 408 -41.45 0.96 19.71
CA LEU A 408 -41.13 0.36 18.42
C LEU A 408 -40.97 -1.17 18.55
N SER A 409 -42.01 -1.92 18.19
CA SER A 409 -41.97 -3.37 18.15
C SER A 409 -41.43 -3.88 16.82
N TRP A 410 -40.19 -4.39 16.83
CA TRP A 410 -39.62 -5.11 15.68
C TRP A 410 -40.16 -6.55 15.62
N PRO A 411 -40.49 -7.11 14.44
CA PRO A 411 -40.99 -8.49 14.34
C PRO A 411 -39.94 -9.51 14.78
N SER A 412 -40.28 -10.41 15.71
CA SER A 412 -39.32 -11.39 16.23
C SER A 412 -38.80 -12.30 15.12
N ASP A 413 -37.53 -12.70 15.20
CA ASP A 413 -36.90 -13.74 14.37
C ASP A 413 -36.83 -13.47 12.84
N LEU A 414 -37.44 -12.37 12.37
CA LEU A 414 -37.63 -12.04 10.95
C LEU A 414 -36.34 -12.06 10.13
N LYS A 415 -35.20 -11.66 10.73
CA LYS A 415 -33.89 -11.77 10.05
C LYS A 415 -33.57 -13.22 9.72
N THR A 416 -33.67 -14.11 10.71
CA THR A 416 -33.32 -15.54 10.59
C THR A 416 -34.24 -16.25 9.59
N GLU A 417 -35.51 -15.88 9.57
CA GLU A 417 -36.50 -16.46 8.64
C GLU A 417 -36.30 -15.96 7.20
N VAL A 418 -35.89 -14.70 7.02
CA VAL A 418 -35.52 -14.13 5.71
C VAL A 418 -34.18 -14.71 5.22
N ASP A 419 -33.18 -14.89 6.09
CA ASP A 419 -31.94 -15.62 5.75
C ASP A 419 -32.24 -17.09 5.35
N ALA A 420 -33.28 -17.70 5.91
CA ALA A 420 -33.70 -19.06 5.55
C ALA A 420 -34.32 -19.16 4.14
N ILE A 421 -34.95 -18.09 3.63
CA ILE A 421 -35.39 -18.00 2.23
C ILE A 421 -34.16 -18.03 1.31
N ASP A 422 -33.17 -17.17 1.57
CA ASP A 422 -31.95 -17.10 0.75
C ASP A 422 -31.13 -18.41 0.84
N THR A 423 -31.13 -19.07 2.01
CA THR A 423 -30.50 -20.39 2.21
C THR A 423 -31.17 -21.47 1.36
N SER A 424 -32.50 -21.61 1.46
CA SER A 424 -33.26 -22.62 0.71
C SER A 424 -33.25 -22.37 -0.81
N PHE A 425 -33.13 -21.11 -1.26
CA PHE A 425 -32.85 -20.80 -2.67
C PHE A 425 -31.49 -21.33 -3.12
N GLY A 426 -30.45 -21.22 -2.29
CA GLY A 426 -29.13 -21.78 -2.59
C GLY A 426 -29.13 -23.31 -2.69
N GLU A 427 -29.88 -23.98 -1.81
CA GLU A 427 -30.07 -25.44 -1.85
C GLU A 427 -30.89 -25.88 -3.07
N LEU A 428 -31.94 -25.14 -3.42
CA LEU A 428 -32.74 -25.37 -4.63
C LEU A 428 -31.90 -25.20 -5.91
N GLN A 429 -31.10 -24.13 -6.01
CA GLN A 429 -30.20 -23.90 -7.15
C GLN A 429 -29.22 -25.07 -7.31
N LYS A 430 -28.55 -25.46 -6.21
CA LYS A 430 -27.64 -26.61 -6.21
C LYS A 430 -28.32 -27.89 -6.70
N LYS A 431 -29.57 -28.13 -6.32
CA LYS A 431 -30.33 -29.32 -6.77
C LYS A 431 -30.71 -29.26 -8.26
N VAL A 432 -30.94 -28.07 -8.81
CA VAL A 432 -31.14 -27.89 -10.26
C VAL A 432 -29.82 -28.06 -11.01
N ASP A 433 -28.70 -27.61 -10.47
CA ASP A 433 -27.36 -27.80 -11.05
C ASP A 433 -26.97 -29.30 -11.08
N GLU A 434 -27.21 -30.03 -9.97
CA GLU A 434 -27.03 -31.48 -9.88
C GLU A 434 -27.87 -32.24 -10.95
N LEU A 435 -29.12 -31.82 -11.19
CA LEU A 435 -29.96 -32.38 -12.26
C LEU A 435 -29.42 -32.02 -13.66
N LEU A 436 -29.01 -30.76 -13.88
CA LEU A 436 -28.50 -30.27 -15.17
C LEU A 436 -27.23 -31.02 -15.59
N GLU A 437 -26.33 -31.32 -14.66
CA GLU A 437 -25.16 -32.17 -14.90
C GLU A 437 -25.59 -33.58 -15.31
N ALA A 438 -26.51 -34.20 -14.57
CA ALA A 438 -26.98 -35.56 -14.84
C ALA A 438 -27.63 -35.71 -16.23
N VAL A 439 -28.52 -34.78 -16.63
CA VAL A 439 -29.15 -34.81 -17.96
C VAL A 439 -28.22 -34.32 -19.08
N SER A 440 -27.04 -33.79 -18.76
CA SER A 440 -26.01 -33.36 -19.72
C SER A 440 -25.04 -34.47 -20.13
N SER A 441 -25.11 -35.65 -19.51
CA SER A 441 -24.21 -36.77 -19.82
C SER A 441 -24.44 -37.31 -21.25
N THR A 442 -23.44 -37.19 -22.12
CA THR A 442 -23.48 -37.78 -23.48
C THR A 442 -23.75 -39.28 -23.45
N GLU A 443 -23.14 -39.97 -22.48
CA GLU A 443 -23.31 -41.40 -22.20
C GLU A 443 -24.78 -41.76 -21.93
N LEU A 444 -25.50 -40.94 -21.17
CA LEU A 444 -26.94 -41.09 -20.93
C LEU A 444 -27.75 -40.86 -22.22
N VAL A 445 -27.41 -39.82 -22.99
CA VAL A 445 -28.11 -39.52 -24.26
C VAL A 445 -27.99 -40.68 -25.23
N GLU A 446 -26.80 -41.26 -25.38
CA GLU A 446 -26.53 -42.45 -26.21
C GLU A 446 -27.29 -43.69 -25.71
N MET A 447 -27.38 -43.92 -24.39
CA MET A 447 -28.17 -45.02 -23.84
C MET A 447 -29.68 -44.83 -24.07
N CYS A 448 -30.19 -43.61 -23.89
CA CYS A 448 -31.58 -43.29 -24.18
C CYS A 448 -31.89 -43.52 -25.67
N ASP A 449 -31.04 -43.05 -26.58
CA ASP A 449 -31.22 -43.27 -28.03
C ASP A 449 -31.20 -44.75 -28.43
N ALA A 450 -30.29 -45.54 -27.85
CA ALA A 450 -30.23 -46.97 -28.10
C ALA A 450 -31.52 -47.71 -27.70
N VAL A 451 -32.15 -47.33 -26.58
CA VAL A 451 -33.41 -47.93 -26.13
C VAL A 451 -34.63 -47.33 -26.85
N ILE A 452 -34.64 -46.03 -27.16
CA ILE A 452 -35.69 -45.40 -27.99
C ILE A 452 -35.77 -46.07 -29.36
N ALA A 453 -34.62 -46.41 -29.98
CA ALA A 453 -34.60 -47.14 -31.24
C ALA A 453 -35.26 -48.52 -31.14
N ILE A 454 -35.10 -49.25 -30.02
CA ILE A 454 -35.78 -50.53 -29.77
C ILE A 454 -37.29 -50.31 -29.57
N CYS A 455 -37.70 -49.22 -28.93
CA CYS A 455 -39.12 -48.85 -28.80
C CYS A 455 -39.76 -48.51 -30.16
N ASP A 456 -39.07 -47.77 -31.03
CA ASP A 456 -39.55 -47.48 -32.38
C ASP A 456 -39.60 -48.73 -33.27
N GLU A 457 -38.59 -49.61 -33.20
CA GLU A 457 -38.65 -50.93 -33.84
C GLU A 457 -39.82 -51.80 -33.35
N ALA A 458 -40.26 -51.63 -32.10
CA ALA A 458 -41.38 -52.39 -31.54
C ALA A 458 -42.74 -51.89 -32.02
N LYS A 459 -42.82 -50.61 -32.43
CA LYS A 459 -44.07 -49.96 -32.83
C LYS A 459 -44.73 -50.66 -34.01
N ASP A 460 -44.02 -50.81 -35.12
CA ASP A 460 -44.58 -51.30 -36.39
C ASP A 460 -44.36 -52.83 -36.60
N SER A 461 -44.33 -53.61 -35.51
CA SER A 461 -43.91 -55.03 -35.54
C SER A 461 -45.01 -56.03 -35.19
N ASP A 462 -45.26 -56.99 -36.11
CA ASP A 462 -46.26 -58.07 -35.98
C ASP A 462 -45.99 -59.05 -34.82
N ASP A 463 -44.74 -59.16 -34.36
CA ASP A 463 -44.36 -59.83 -33.11
C ASP A 463 -43.36 -58.94 -32.36
N ARG A 464 -43.65 -58.68 -31.09
CA ARG A 464 -42.89 -57.74 -30.24
C ARG A 464 -41.99 -58.45 -29.22
N THR A 465 -42.03 -59.79 -29.18
CA THR A 465 -41.15 -60.60 -28.31
C THR A 465 -39.67 -60.46 -28.71
N VAL A 466 -39.39 -60.21 -29.99
CA VAL A 466 -38.05 -59.95 -30.51
C VAL A 466 -37.45 -58.68 -29.89
N GLN A 467 -38.22 -57.61 -29.77
CA GLN A 467 -37.78 -56.32 -29.20
C GLN A 467 -37.65 -56.42 -27.67
N VAL A 468 -38.52 -57.17 -26.98
CA VAL A 468 -38.31 -57.51 -25.56
C VAL A 468 -37.00 -58.28 -25.36
N ALA A 469 -36.65 -59.16 -26.30
CA ALA A 469 -35.36 -59.87 -26.28
C ALA A 469 -34.17 -59.00 -26.70
N LYS A 470 -34.34 -57.98 -27.56
CA LYS A 470 -33.30 -56.95 -27.84
C LYS A 470 -33.03 -56.10 -26.61
N PHE A 471 -34.09 -55.54 -26.01
CA PHE A 471 -34.01 -54.74 -24.78
C PHE A 471 -33.30 -55.50 -23.66
N ASN A 472 -33.67 -56.77 -23.42
CA ASN A 472 -33.04 -57.56 -22.35
C ASN A 472 -31.58 -57.92 -22.58
N LYS A 473 -31.10 -57.85 -23.83
CA LYS A 473 -29.70 -58.06 -24.23
C LYS A 473 -28.92 -56.75 -24.39
N TYR A 474 -29.53 -55.59 -24.17
CA TYR A 474 -28.82 -54.32 -24.22
C TYR A 474 -27.88 -54.20 -23.01
N GLU A 475 -26.57 -54.23 -23.26
CA GLU A 475 -25.54 -54.40 -22.22
C GLU A 475 -25.55 -53.28 -21.18
N MET A 476 -25.94 -52.05 -21.57
CA MET A 476 -26.01 -50.89 -20.67
C MET A 476 -27.40 -50.67 -20.05
N LYS A 477 -28.36 -51.61 -20.18
CA LYS A 477 -29.74 -51.42 -19.70
C LYS A 477 -29.79 -51.08 -18.20
N ASP A 478 -28.97 -51.74 -17.39
CA ASP A 478 -28.98 -51.58 -15.93
C ASP A 478 -28.27 -50.28 -15.51
N VAL A 479 -27.28 -49.82 -16.30
CA VAL A 479 -26.61 -48.52 -16.12
C VAL A 479 -27.54 -47.37 -16.52
N LEU A 480 -28.30 -47.52 -17.62
CA LEU A 480 -29.38 -46.60 -17.98
C LEU A 480 -30.43 -46.52 -16.86
N LYS A 481 -30.80 -47.67 -16.28
CA LYS A 481 -31.74 -47.71 -15.16
C LYS A 481 -31.24 -46.91 -13.96
N GLU A 482 -29.99 -47.13 -13.54
CA GLU A 482 -29.39 -46.41 -12.41
C GLU A 482 -29.38 -44.89 -12.64
N LYS A 483 -28.91 -44.43 -13.80
CA LYS A 483 -28.87 -43.00 -14.16
C LYS A 483 -30.26 -42.36 -14.20
N VAL A 484 -31.26 -43.03 -14.78
CA VAL A 484 -32.62 -42.50 -14.90
C VAL A 484 -33.38 -42.54 -13.56
N ASP A 485 -33.21 -43.59 -12.75
CA ASP A 485 -33.73 -43.63 -11.38
C ASP A 485 -33.13 -42.51 -10.50
N ALA A 486 -31.83 -42.22 -10.65
CA ALA A 486 -31.17 -41.10 -9.98
C ALA A 486 -31.74 -39.73 -10.42
N ILE A 487 -32.03 -39.55 -11.71
CA ILE A 487 -32.71 -38.36 -12.24
C ILE A 487 -34.11 -38.21 -11.64
N TYR A 488 -34.91 -39.28 -11.58
CA TYR A 488 -36.23 -39.26 -10.93
C TYR A 488 -36.17 -39.13 -9.39
N LYS A 489 -35.01 -39.31 -8.78
CA LYS A 489 -34.73 -38.96 -7.37
C LYS A 489 -34.41 -37.47 -7.22
N MET A 490 -33.50 -36.93 -8.04
CA MET A 490 -33.14 -35.51 -8.06
C MET A 490 -34.35 -34.60 -8.30
N VAL A 491 -35.26 -34.96 -9.21
CA VAL A 491 -36.54 -34.27 -9.42
C VAL A 491 -37.38 -34.18 -8.13
N GLY A 492 -37.44 -35.25 -7.33
CA GLY A 492 -38.17 -35.24 -6.06
C GLY A 492 -37.48 -34.42 -4.96
N GLU A 493 -36.15 -34.33 -4.99
CA GLU A 493 -35.37 -33.46 -4.10
C GLU A 493 -35.54 -31.98 -4.48
N ILE A 494 -35.60 -31.65 -5.78
CA ILE A 494 -35.93 -30.31 -6.28
C ILE A 494 -37.35 -29.90 -5.86
N ASP A 495 -38.35 -30.75 -6.06
CA ASP A 495 -39.74 -30.45 -5.66
C ASP A 495 -39.88 -30.28 -4.13
N THR A 496 -39.05 -30.99 -3.34
CA THR A 496 -38.97 -30.81 -1.88
C THR A 496 -38.37 -29.44 -1.52
N ALA A 497 -37.18 -29.11 -2.05
CA ALA A 497 -36.52 -27.83 -1.79
C ALA A 497 -37.37 -26.63 -2.28
N ARG A 498 -38.12 -26.78 -3.39
CA ARG A 498 -39.09 -25.79 -3.88
C ARG A 498 -40.18 -25.52 -2.84
N GLY A 499 -40.70 -26.58 -2.21
CA GLY A 499 -41.66 -26.47 -1.11
C GLY A 499 -41.08 -25.80 0.14
N GLU A 500 -39.80 -25.97 0.43
CA GLU A 500 -39.12 -25.33 1.56
C GLU A 500 -38.90 -23.82 1.34
N VAL A 501 -38.52 -23.38 0.14
CA VAL A 501 -38.49 -21.95 -0.21
C VAL A 501 -39.87 -21.31 -0.02
N LYS A 502 -40.93 -21.96 -0.54
CA LYS A 502 -42.31 -21.47 -0.40
C LYS A 502 -42.74 -21.38 1.07
N LYS A 503 -42.50 -22.41 1.88
CA LYS A 503 -42.81 -22.45 3.32
C LYS A 503 -42.07 -21.38 4.12
N ASN A 504 -40.81 -21.10 3.76
CA ASN A 504 -40.03 -20.03 4.39
C ASN A 504 -40.61 -18.65 4.01
N ALA A 505 -41.03 -18.46 2.75
CA ALA A 505 -41.76 -17.26 2.32
C ALA A 505 -43.12 -17.11 3.01
N GLU A 506 -43.90 -18.18 3.19
CA GLU A 506 -45.14 -18.18 3.97
C GLU A 506 -44.89 -17.73 5.42
N THR A 507 -43.84 -18.25 6.07
CA THR A 507 -43.45 -17.88 7.44
C THR A 507 -43.15 -16.39 7.55
N VAL A 508 -42.39 -15.84 6.60
CA VAL A 508 -42.03 -14.43 6.56
C VAL A 508 -43.22 -13.54 6.18
N ASN A 509 -44.09 -13.97 5.27
CA ASN A 509 -45.28 -13.22 4.85
C ASN A 509 -46.23 -12.94 6.04
N ASN A 510 -46.41 -13.95 6.91
CA ASN A 510 -47.19 -13.81 8.16
C ASN A 510 -46.69 -12.70 9.11
N LYS A 511 -45.47 -12.17 8.91
CA LYS A 511 -44.89 -11.05 9.70
C LYS A 511 -44.83 -9.72 8.92
N MET A 512 -45.19 -9.66 7.64
CA MET A 512 -45.10 -8.43 6.84
C MET A 512 -45.99 -7.30 7.38
N SER A 513 -47.18 -7.62 7.89
CA SER A 513 -48.04 -6.65 8.57
C SER A 513 -47.37 -6.01 9.81
N GLN A 514 -46.53 -6.76 10.51
CA GLN A 514 -45.75 -6.25 11.66
C GLN A 514 -44.59 -5.36 11.19
N LEU A 515 -43.93 -5.68 10.07
CA LEU A 515 -42.88 -4.85 9.48
C LEU A 515 -43.43 -3.52 8.94
N VAL A 516 -44.58 -3.54 8.27
CA VAL A 516 -45.31 -2.32 7.84
C VAL A 516 -45.75 -1.49 9.04
N THR A 517 -46.24 -2.13 10.11
CA THR A 517 -46.60 -1.45 11.36
C THR A 517 -45.38 -0.84 12.04
N TYR A 518 -44.23 -1.53 12.05
CA TYR A 518 -42.96 -1.01 12.57
C TYR A 518 -42.55 0.28 11.86
N HIS A 519 -42.50 0.29 10.53
CA HIS A 519 -42.12 1.48 9.75
C HIS A 519 -43.16 2.61 9.83
N SER A 520 -44.44 2.28 9.97
CA SER A 520 -45.49 3.28 10.24
C SER A 520 -45.34 3.91 11.63
N ASN A 521 -44.95 3.13 12.63
CA ASN A 521 -44.75 3.58 14.01
C ASN A 521 -43.44 4.34 14.23
N LEU A 522 -42.49 4.30 13.27
CA LEU A 522 -41.32 5.18 13.27
C LEU A 522 -41.74 6.65 13.23
N GLY A 523 -42.74 7.02 12.43
CA GLY A 523 -43.37 8.35 12.43
C GLY A 523 -42.39 9.51 12.58
N GLU A 524 -42.46 10.21 13.72
CA GLU A 524 -41.58 11.33 14.06
C GLU A 524 -40.13 10.89 14.34
N VAL A 525 -39.89 9.74 14.99
CA VAL A 525 -38.54 9.17 15.21
C VAL A 525 -37.85 8.90 13.88
N GLY A 526 -38.56 8.37 12.89
CA GLY A 526 -38.03 8.20 11.53
C GLY A 526 -37.64 9.53 10.89
N GLY A 527 -38.46 10.56 11.05
CA GLY A 527 -38.16 11.92 10.55
C GLY A 527 -36.98 12.58 11.27
N TYR A 528 -36.77 12.28 12.55
CA TYR A 528 -35.58 12.70 13.30
C TYR A 528 -34.31 12.00 12.79
N LEU A 529 -34.38 10.70 12.45
CA LEU A 529 -33.28 9.97 11.84
C LEU A 529 -32.93 10.48 10.43
N ASP A 530 -33.94 10.75 9.58
CA ASP A 530 -33.75 11.43 8.29
C ASP A 530 -33.08 12.80 8.47
N SER A 531 -33.55 13.58 9.46
CA SER A 531 -33.02 14.91 9.75
C SER A 531 -31.55 14.86 10.19
N LEU A 532 -31.16 13.90 11.03
CA LEU A 532 -29.76 13.68 11.42
C LEU A 532 -28.87 13.36 10.21
N GLN A 533 -29.32 12.48 9.29
CA GLN A 533 -28.56 12.19 8.07
C GLN A 533 -28.40 13.43 7.16
N ALA A 534 -29.37 14.36 7.20
CA ALA A 534 -29.37 15.58 6.41
C ALA A 534 -28.50 16.72 6.97
N ILE A 535 -28.01 16.66 8.22
CA ILE A 535 -27.21 17.77 8.81
C ILE A 535 -25.87 17.93 8.08
N SER A 536 -25.76 19.02 7.32
CA SER A 536 -24.49 19.52 6.81
C SER A 536 -23.56 19.89 7.97
N GLY A 537 -22.40 19.22 8.04
CA GLY A 537 -21.39 19.44 9.08
C GLY A 537 -21.41 18.42 10.23
N LEU A 538 -22.43 17.56 10.36
CA LEU A 538 -22.49 16.57 11.45
C LEU A 538 -21.27 15.62 11.43
N LYS A 539 -20.82 15.19 10.25
CA LYS A 539 -19.59 14.39 10.12
C LYS A 539 -18.34 15.13 10.65
N SER A 540 -18.26 16.45 10.52
CA SER A 540 -17.16 17.27 11.05
C SER A 540 -17.28 17.47 12.57
N VAL A 541 -18.50 17.59 13.12
CA VAL A 541 -18.75 17.58 14.58
C VAL A 541 -18.32 16.25 15.19
N LEU A 542 -18.80 15.13 14.64
CA LEU A 542 -18.48 13.78 15.13
C LEU A 542 -16.97 13.47 15.02
N ARG A 543 -16.28 13.97 13.98
CA ARG A 543 -14.82 13.89 13.85
C ARG A 543 -14.07 14.72 14.90
N ALA A 544 -14.65 15.82 15.38
CA ALA A 544 -14.02 16.66 16.41
C ALA A 544 -14.12 16.04 17.82
N LEU A 545 -15.14 15.23 18.11
CA LEU A 545 -15.36 14.60 19.41
C LEU A 545 -14.14 13.80 19.96
N PRO A 546 -13.56 12.82 19.24
CA PRO A 546 -12.39 12.09 19.74
C PRO A 546 -11.14 12.98 19.84
N VAL A 547 -11.01 14.02 18.98
CA VAL A 547 -9.93 15.00 19.10
C VAL A 547 -10.06 15.79 20.40
N VAL A 548 -11.27 16.21 20.77
CA VAL A 548 -11.54 16.88 22.06
C VAL A 548 -11.20 15.95 23.24
N GLU A 549 -11.55 14.67 23.14
CA GLU A 549 -11.24 13.68 24.17
C GLU A 549 -9.73 13.46 24.33
N ASP A 550 -8.98 13.38 23.23
CA ASP A 550 -7.53 13.17 23.26
C ASP A 550 -6.76 14.42 23.72
N MET A 551 -7.21 15.64 23.36
CA MET A 551 -6.56 16.87 23.85
C MET A 551 -6.72 17.06 25.36
N ARG A 552 -7.75 16.50 26.00
CA ARG A 552 -7.86 16.42 27.47
C ARG A 552 -6.83 15.49 28.11
N LYS A 553 -6.31 14.51 27.35
CA LYS A 553 -5.40 13.46 27.83
C LYS A 553 -3.91 13.77 27.59
N ILE A 554 -3.56 14.95 27.07
CA ILE A 554 -2.16 15.36 26.86
C ILE A 554 -1.45 15.39 28.23
N ASP A 555 -0.57 14.43 28.45
CA ASP A 555 0.24 14.30 29.65
C ASP A 555 1.59 15.03 29.52
N GLN A 556 2.44 14.92 30.55
CA GLN A 556 3.77 15.52 30.52
C GLN A 556 4.66 14.92 29.42
N ASN A 557 4.53 13.63 29.10
CA ASN A 557 5.33 12.98 28.06
C ASN A 557 4.99 13.54 26.66
N ALA A 558 3.72 13.81 26.40
CA ALA A 558 3.27 14.49 25.19
C ALA A 558 3.78 15.95 25.14
N GLN A 559 3.67 16.71 26.24
CA GLN A 559 4.21 18.07 26.30
C GLN A 559 5.74 18.14 26.09
N ASP A 560 6.49 17.21 26.68
CA ASP A 560 7.94 17.10 26.54
C ASP A 560 8.32 16.72 25.09
N SER A 561 7.52 15.87 24.44
CA SER A 561 7.67 15.53 23.01
C SER A 561 7.40 16.73 22.10
N TYR A 562 6.39 17.55 22.40
CA TYR A 562 6.14 18.79 21.66
C TYR A 562 7.27 19.81 21.86
N LEU A 563 7.79 19.93 23.09
CA LEU A 563 8.94 20.78 23.39
C LEU A 563 10.20 20.34 22.61
N ALA A 564 10.49 19.04 22.55
CA ALA A 564 11.59 18.51 21.74
C ALA A 564 11.47 18.91 20.26
N GLY A 565 10.28 18.81 19.67
CA GLY A 565 10.02 19.28 18.31
C GLY A 565 10.21 20.79 18.12
N SER A 566 9.90 21.60 19.13
CA SER A 566 10.19 23.04 19.11
C SER A 566 11.68 23.35 19.19
N GLU A 567 12.45 22.58 19.96
CA GLU A 567 13.92 22.69 19.96
C GLU A 567 14.53 22.29 18.60
N VAL A 568 13.91 21.38 17.84
CA VAL A 568 14.30 21.14 16.43
C VAL A 568 14.06 22.37 15.56
N MET A 569 12.90 23.01 15.65
CA MET A 569 12.61 24.26 14.92
C MET A 569 13.63 25.35 15.25
N LYS A 570 13.97 25.52 16.53
CA LYS A 570 15.00 26.48 17.00
C LYS A 570 16.39 26.15 16.45
N LYS A 571 16.82 24.87 16.47
CA LYS A 571 18.09 24.42 15.87
C LYS A 571 18.17 24.79 14.38
N VAL A 572 17.11 24.51 13.62
CA VAL A 572 17.07 24.78 12.17
C VAL A 572 17.18 26.27 11.86
N VAL A 573 16.49 27.14 12.62
CA VAL A 573 16.61 28.60 12.44
C VAL A 573 17.96 29.13 12.93
N ALA A 574 18.54 28.56 13.99
CA ALA A 574 19.87 28.93 14.50
C ALA A 574 21.00 28.67 13.48
N LEU A 575 20.80 27.78 12.50
CA LEU A 575 21.75 27.57 11.39
C LEU A 575 21.87 28.77 10.44
N LYS A 576 21.04 29.82 10.59
CA LYS A 576 21.14 31.07 9.81
C LYS A 576 22.57 31.59 9.72
N GLU A 577 23.28 31.72 10.84
CA GLU A 577 24.67 32.22 10.82
C GLU A 577 25.60 31.27 10.05
N THR A 578 25.37 29.96 10.08
CA THR A 578 26.16 28.96 9.36
C THR A 578 25.92 29.08 7.86
N PHE A 579 24.67 29.26 7.43
CA PHE A 579 24.34 29.50 6.02
C PHE A 579 24.95 30.82 5.52
N GLU A 580 24.84 31.91 6.28
CA GLU A 580 25.47 33.20 5.97
C GLU A 580 27.01 33.09 5.88
N LYS A 581 27.65 32.28 6.74
CA LYS A 581 29.09 31.98 6.67
C LYS A 581 29.45 31.15 5.43
N MET A 582 28.64 30.15 5.06
CA MET A 582 28.86 29.36 3.84
C MET A 582 28.68 30.20 2.57
N GLU A 583 27.66 31.06 2.51
CA GLU A 583 27.44 32.01 1.41
C GLU A 583 28.59 33.01 1.30
N LYS A 584 29.07 33.54 2.43
CA LYS A 584 30.24 34.43 2.48
C LYS A 584 31.51 33.74 1.98
N LEU A 585 31.83 32.53 2.46
CA LEU A 585 33.01 31.77 2.02
C LEU A 585 32.98 31.47 0.52
N ALA A 586 31.81 31.08 0.00
CA ALA A 586 31.62 30.85 -1.44
C ALA A 586 31.76 32.15 -2.26
N GLY A 587 31.35 33.29 -1.71
CA GLY A 587 31.59 34.61 -2.30
C GLY A 587 33.06 35.05 -2.25
N GLU A 588 33.79 34.73 -1.17
CA GLU A 588 35.21 35.05 -0.99
C GLU A 588 36.13 34.29 -1.95
N MET A 589 35.68 33.16 -2.51
CA MET A 589 36.38 32.45 -3.59
C MET A 589 36.35 33.17 -4.94
N LYS A 590 35.43 34.13 -5.14
CA LYS A 590 35.21 34.75 -6.45
C LYS A 590 36.40 35.64 -6.85
N GLY A 591 37.10 35.24 -7.90
CA GLY A 591 38.32 35.92 -8.37
C GLY A 591 39.59 35.64 -7.58
N THR A 592 39.61 34.65 -6.67
CA THR A 592 40.87 34.19 -6.05
C THR A 592 41.73 33.45 -7.06
N SER A 593 43.02 33.80 -7.12
CA SER A 593 44.00 33.23 -8.06
C SER A 593 45.30 32.90 -7.32
N THR A 594 45.79 31.68 -7.55
CA THR A 594 47.10 31.15 -7.16
C THR A 594 47.58 30.24 -8.31
N PRO A 595 48.89 29.93 -8.42
CA PRO A 595 49.41 29.01 -9.45
C PRO A 595 48.64 27.68 -9.56
N GLU A 596 48.20 27.15 -8.41
CA GLU A 596 47.46 25.90 -8.28
C GLU A 596 45.99 26.04 -8.70
N THR A 597 45.29 27.11 -8.28
CA THR A 597 43.89 27.33 -8.70
C THR A 597 43.78 27.66 -10.18
N ASP A 598 44.74 28.42 -10.71
CA ASP A 598 44.79 28.83 -12.11
C ASP A 598 45.12 27.63 -13.01
N ALA A 599 45.96 26.71 -12.55
CA ALA A 599 46.24 25.47 -13.28
C ALA A 599 45.00 24.56 -13.43
N LEU A 600 43.96 24.70 -12.58
CA LEU A 600 42.69 24.00 -12.79
C LEU A 600 42.00 24.41 -14.11
N GLU A 601 42.30 25.59 -14.67
CA GLU A 601 41.73 26.06 -15.94
C GLU A 601 42.11 25.22 -17.16
N LEU A 602 43.11 24.35 -17.02
CA LEU A 602 43.52 23.41 -18.05
C LEU A 602 42.42 22.38 -18.35
N LEU A 603 41.66 21.91 -17.34
CA LEU A 603 40.49 21.06 -17.55
C LEU A 603 39.36 21.87 -18.19
N LYS A 604 39.09 21.61 -19.48
CA LYS A 604 37.97 22.22 -20.20
C LYS A 604 36.65 21.56 -19.77
N ASP A 605 35.56 22.31 -19.91
CA ASP A 605 34.18 21.92 -19.59
C ASP A 605 34.03 21.04 -18.32
N PRO A 606 34.60 21.45 -17.17
CA PRO A 606 34.70 20.62 -15.97
C PRO A 606 33.32 20.21 -15.42
N GLY A 607 32.28 21.03 -15.66
CA GLY A 607 30.90 20.68 -15.31
C GLY A 607 30.33 19.52 -16.13
N GLN A 608 30.71 19.39 -17.40
CA GLN A 608 30.29 18.26 -18.24
C GLN A 608 30.99 16.97 -17.78
N HIS A 609 32.29 17.02 -17.50
CA HIS A 609 33.03 15.87 -16.96
C HIS A 609 32.56 15.48 -15.55
N SER A 610 32.31 16.47 -14.68
CA SER A 610 31.74 16.26 -13.34
C SER A 610 30.35 15.64 -13.40
N LYS A 611 29.50 16.08 -14.34
CA LYS A 611 28.20 15.48 -14.58
C LYS A 611 28.32 14.03 -15.04
N THR A 612 29.05 13.80 -16.12
CA THR A 612 29.09 12.48 -16.76
C THR A 612 29.81 11.44 -15.91
N ILE A 613 30.95 11.75 -15.29
CA ILE A 613 31.59 10.82 -14.35
C ILE A 613 30.74 10.65 -13.08
N GLY A 614 30.18 11.75 -12.54
CA GLY A 614 29.34 11.70 -11.34
C GLY A 614 28.09 10.82 -11.51
N SER A 615 27.29 11.06 -12.54
CA SER A 615 26.13 10.23 -12.90
C SER A 615 26.51 8.77 -13.14
N ALA A 616 27.57 8.51 -13.91
CA ALA A 616 28.01 7.15 -14.21
C ALA A 616 28.41 6.39 -12.93
N VAL A 617 29.10 7.05 -12.00
CA VAL A 617 29.49 6.44 -10.72
C VAL A 617 28.30 6.31 -9.76
N ARG A 618 27.33 7.24 -9.78
CA ARG A 618 26.04 7.08 -9.07
C ARG A 618 25.29 5.85 -9.56
N GLY A 619 25.26 5.59 -10.88
CA GLY A 619 24.64 4.40 -11.45
C GLY A 619 25.22 3.09 -10.89
N ILE A 620 26.55 2.96 -10.90
CA ILE A 620 27.22 1.78 -10.32
C ILE A 620 27.04 1.69 -8.80
N ALA A 621 27.02 2.83 -8.07
CA ALA A 621 26.74 2.84 -6.64
C ALA A 621 25.31 2.39 -6.31
N LYS A 622 24.32 2.73 -7.14
CA LYS A 622 22.93 2.27 -7.03
C LYS A 622 22.82 0.77 -7.35
N MET A 623 23.59 0.25 -8.31
CA MET A 623 23.70 -1.20 -8.58
C MET A 623 24.30 -1.98 -7.41
N GLU A 624 25.40 -1.51 -6.83
CA GLU A 624 26.00 -2.09 -5.62
C GLU A 624 25.00 -2.11 -4.46
N SER A 625 24.35 -0.97 -4.18
CA SER A 625 23.36 -0.85 -3.10
C SER A 625 22.14 -1.75 -3.32
N ALA A 626 21.70 -1.95 -4.57
CA ALA A 626 20.63 -2.89 -4.89
C ALA A 626 21.00 -4.35 -4.54
N VAL A 627 22.27 -4.75 -4.72
CA VAL A 627 22.74 -6.08 -4.30
C VAL A 627 22.87 -6.18 -2.78
N GLU A 628 23.36 -5.15 -2.10
CA GLU A 628 23.41 -5.13 -0.62
C GLU A 628 22.01 -5.20 0.01
N LYS A 629 21.01 -4.57 -0.62
CA LYS A 629 19.60 -4.55 -0.19
C LYS A 629 18.74 -5.64 -0.83
N LYS A 630 19.33 -6.72 -1.37
CA LYS A 630 18.60 -7.72 -2.16
C LYS A 630 17.35 -8.29 -1.46
N SER A 631 17.48 -8.73 -0.21
CA SER A 631 16.35 -9.27 0.55
C SER A 631 15.26 -8.25 0.89
N GLU A 632 15.64 -6.98 1.06
CA GLU A 632 14.71 -5.85 1.25
C GLU A 632 13.85 -5.69 -0.01
N VAL A 633 14.46 -5.55 -1.18
CA VAL A 633 13.76 -5.45 -2.48
C VAL A 633 12.89 -6.66 -2.76
N GLU A 634 13.40 -7.88 -2.56
CA GLU A 634 12.63 -9.12 -2.76
C GLU A 634 11.41 -9.19 -1.82
N SER A 635 11.51 -8.74 -0.56
CA SER A 635 10.37 -8.69 0.36
C SER A 635 9.33 -7.61 0.01
N LEU A 636 9.75 -6.47 -0.57
CA LEU A 636 8.84 -5.41 -0.98
C LEU A 636 7.95 -5.83 -2.16
N VAL A 637 8.51 -6.56 -3.15
CA VAL A 637 7.74 -7.02 -4.32
C VAL A 637 6.88 -8.25 -4.04
N ALA A 638 7.23 -9.07 -3.03
CA ALA A 638 6.46 -10.27 -2.67
C ALA A 638 5.01 -9.97 -2.22
N GLY A 639 4.68 -8.72 -1.88
CA GLY A 639 3.31 -8.30 -1.58
C GLY A 639 2.43 -7.98 -2.80
N PHE A 640 2.99 -7.92 -4.02
CA PHE A 640 2.29 -7.40 -5.19
C PHE A 640 1.35 -8.43 -5.85
N ASP A 641 1.76 -9.70 -5.90
CA ASP A 641 1.00 -10.83 -6.48
C ASP A 641 -0.42 -11.00 -5.87
N VAL A 642 -0.62 -10.52 -4.63
CA VAL A 642 -1.87 -10.63 -3.86
C VAL A 642 -2.90 -9.56 -4.27
N VAL A 643 -2.48 -8.52 -4.99
CA VAL A 643 -3.24 -7.27 -5.14
C VAL A 643 -3.66 -6.97 -6.57
N ASN A 644 -2.75 -6.96 -7.56
CA ASN A 644 -3.09 -6.55 -8.93
C ASN A 644 -2.10 -7.03 -10.00
N LYS A 645 -2.61 -7.64 -11.07
CA LYS A 645 -1.86 -8.10 -12.25
C LYS A 645 -1.08 -7.00 -13.00
N SER A 646 -1.37 -5.72 -12.77
CA SER A 646 -0.56 -4.63 -13.34
C SER A 646 0.80 -4.46 -12.67
N LEU A 647 1.06 -5.16 -11.55
CA LEU A 647 2.33 -5.12 -10.81
C LEU A 647 3.28 -6.27 -11.17
N ASP A 648 2.80 -7.31 -11.87
CA ASP A 648 3.58 -8.45 -12.38
C ASP A 648 4.85 -7.99 -13.12
N SER A 649 4.77 -6.86 -13.83
CA SER A 649 5.90 -6.23 -14.53
C SER A 649 7.06 -5.84 -13.60
N VAL A 650 6.76 -5.32 -12.41
CA VAL A 650 7.77 -4.90 -11.42
C VAL A 650 8.46 -6.12 -10.82
N VAL A 651 7.69 -7.18 -10.52
CA VAL A 651 8.22 -8.47 -10.02
C VAL A 651 9.16 -9.11 -11.05
N VAL A 652 8.73 -9.14 -12.32
CA VAL A 652 9.50 -9.66 -13.45
C VAL A 652 10.77 -8.83 -13.69
N ASP A 653 10.70 -7.51 -13.62
CA ASP A 653 11.88 -6.65 -13.82
C ASP A 653 12.88 -6.72 -12.65
N VAL A 654 12.43 -6.86 -11.40
CA VAL A 654 13.32 -7.13 -10.26
C VAL A 654 14.05 -8.47 -10.41
N SER A 655 13.39 -9.49 -10.96
CA SER A 655 14.02 -10.78 -11.26
C SER A 655 15.10 -10.67 -12.34
N LYS A 656 14.82 -9.94 -13.44
CA LYS A 656 15.82 -9.63 -14.49
C LYS A 656 16.98 -8.82 -13.92
N MET A 657 16.68 -7.78 -13.13
CA MET A 657 17.65 -6.88 -12.51
C MET A 657 18.68 -7.69 -11.72
N TYR A 658 18.26 -8.52 -10.76
CA TYR A 658 19.18 -9.35 -9.99
C TYR A 658 19.95 -10.38 -10.84
N THR A 659 19.35 -10.92 -11.89
CA THR A 659 20.05 -11.79 -12.85
C THR A 659 21.19 -11.03 -13.56
N SER A 660 20.92 -9.81 -14.03
CA SER A 660 21.91 -8.97 -14.72
C SER A 660 22.98 -8.39 -13.78
N LEU A 661 22.63 -8.09 -12.52
CA LEU A 661 23.58 -7.66 -11.48
C LEU A 661 24.59 -8.76 -11.13
N ASP A 662 24.16 -10.02 -11.03
CA ASP A 662 25.04 -11.17 -10.77
C ASP A 662 26.06 -11.38 -11.92
N VAL A 663 25.60 -11.28 -13.17
CA VAL A 663 26.48 -11.31 -14.36
C VAL A 663 27.46 -10.13 -14.35
N PHE A 664 26.98 -8.92 -14.08
CA PHE A 664 27.82 -7.72 -13.98
C PHE A 664 28.90 -7.87 -12.91
N GLN A 665 28.54 -8.23 -11.68
CA GLN A 665 29.51 -8.41 -10.58
C GLN A 665 30.60 -9.44 -10.91
N LYS A 666 30.24 -10.56 -11.56
CA LYS A 666 31.20 -11.58 -12.02
C LYS A 666 32.09 -11.10 -13.17
N SER A 667 31.65 -10.12 -13.94
CA SER A 667 32.41 -9.54 -15.05
C SER A 667 33.42 -8.46 -14.62
N VAL A 668 33.33 -7.93 -13.39
CA VAL A 668 34.18 -6.81 -12.95
C VAL A 668 35.61 -7.26 -12.65
N THR A 669 36.56 -6.46 -13.13
CA THR A 669 38.00 -6.62 -12.94
C THR A 669 38.58 -5.27 -12.54
N ILE A 670 39.36 -5.21 -11.46
CA ILE A 670 40.06 -3.99 -11.04
C ILE A 670 41.34 -3.85 -11.89
N PRO A 671 41.52 -2.81 -12.72
CA PRO A 671 42.77 -2.63 -13.46
C PRO A 671 43.90 -2.21 -12.53
N ASP A 672 45.08 -2.81 -12.66
CA ASP A 672 46.29 -2.33 -11.98
C ASP A 672 46.98 -1.25 -12.82
N SER A 673 46.26 -0.13 -12.98
CA SER A 673 46.65 1.01 -13.82
C SER A 673 46.44 2.32 -13.09
N THR A 674 47.24 3.32 -13.46
CA THR A 674 47.11 4.74 -13.06
C THR A 674 46.54 5.60 -14.18
N THR A 675 46.16 5.00 -15.31
CA THR A 675 45.43 5.63 -16.41
C THR A 675 43.93 5.47 -16.18
N LEU A 676 43.21 6.58 -16.06
CA LEU A 676 41.78 6.61 -15.78
C LEU A 676 40.94 6.04 -16.91
N ALA A 677 41.36 6.20 -18.17
CA ALA A 677 40.69 5.63 -19.33
C ALA A 677 40.53 4.10 -19.23
N ASP A 678 41.42 3.37 -18.55
CA ASP A 678 41.33 1.91 -18.38
C ASP A 678 40.15 1.49 -17.48
N LEU A 679 39.68 2.37 -16.60
CA LEU A 679 38.51 2.12 -15.75
C LEU A 679 37.20 2.11 -16.57
N SER A 680 37.20 2.74 -17.76
CA SER A 680 35.98 2.99 -18.56
C SER A 680 35.23 1.73 -18.99
N GLY A 681 35.93 0.60 -19.15
CA GLY A 681 35.31 -0.68 -19.54
C GLY A 681 34.26 -1.20 -18.56
N THR A 682 34.26 -0.72 -17.31
CA THR A 682 33.26 -1.12 -16.30
C THR A 682 31.92 -0.40 -16.50
N PHE A 683 31.91 0.84 -17.00
CA PHE A 683 30.65 1.53 -17.31
C PHE A 683 29.91 0.89 -18.49
N GLN A 684 30.65 0.40 -19.48
CA GLN A 684 30.07 -0.35 -20.60
C GLN A 684 29.48 -1.69 -20.14
N LYS A 685 30.11 -2.39 -19.19
CA LYS A 685 29.53 -3.58 -18.53
C LYS A 685 28.30 -3.22 -17.68
N ALA A 686 28.32 -2.09 -16.97
CA ALA A 686 27.20 -1.61 -16.15
C ALA A 686 25.96 -1.28 -17.01
N LYS A 687 26.16 -0.85 -18.26
CA LYS A 687 25.09 -0.59 -19.25
C LYS A 687 24.30 -1.84 -19.66
N GLU A 688 24.82 -3.04 -19.40
CA GLU A 688 24.15 -4.32 -19.64
C GLU A 688 23.21 -4.72 -18.48
N VAL A 689 23.26 -3.99 -17.35
CA VAL A 689 22.41 -4.25 -16.18
C VAL A 689 21.02 -3.66 -16.38
N THR A 690 20.01 -4.55 -16.40
CA THR A 690 18.60 -4.16 -16.40
C THR A 690 18.20 -3.60 -15.04
N GLY A 691 17.33 -2.58 -15.03
CA GLY A 691 16.68 -2.06 -13.82
C GLY A 691 15.16 -2.20 -13.90
N ILE A 692 14.44 -1.67 -12.91
CA ILE A 692 12.97 -1.59 -12.97
C ILE A 692 12.54 -0.63 -14.08
N THR A 693 11.55 -1.02 -14.90
CA THR A 693 11.00 -0.16 -15.95
C THR A 693 9.62 0.40 -15.62
N GLY A 694 9.34 1.61 -16.08
CA GLY A 694 8.06 2.30 -15.88
C GLY A 694 8.01 3.23 -14.67
N ASP A 695 6.92 3.99 -14.58
CA ASP A 695 6.71 5.01 -13.56
C ASP A 695 6.05 4.41 -12.30
N LEU A 696 6.85 4.16 -11.26
CA LEU A 696 6.40 3.62 -9.97
C LEU A 696 5.46 4.58 -9.22
N ARG A 697 5.55 5.89 -9.45
CA ARG A 697 4.67 6.89 -8.84
C ARG A 697 3.31 6.89 -9.49
N LYS A 698 3.26 6.76 -10.82
CA LYS A 698 2.02 6.52 -11.56
C LYS A 698 1.37 5.20 -11.13
N LEU A 699 2.14 4.12 -10.99
CA LEU A 699 1.61 2.84 -10.46
C LEU A 699 1.04 3.02 -9.04
N SER A 700 1.72 3.73 -8.14
CA SER A 700 1.21 4.04 -6.79
C SER A 700 -0.06 4.91 -6.81
N ALA A 701 -0.19 5.82 -7.79
CA ALA A 701 -1.40 6.62 -8.01
C ALA A 701 -2.54 5.83 -8.67
N ASP A 702 -2.24 4.81 -9.47
CA ASP A 702 -3.23 3.90 -10.05
C ASP A 702 -3.71 2.85 -9.02
N VAL A 703 -2.86 2.45 -8.06
CA VAL A 703 -3.23 1.67 -6.87
C VAL A 703 -4.14 2.46 -5.92
N GLU A 704 -3.89 3.76 -5.72
CA GLU A 704 -4.74 4.60 -4.84
C GLU A 704 -6.18 4.73 -5.34
N LYS A 705 -6.39 4.67 -6.66
CA LYS A 705 -7.75 4.68 -7.28
C LYS A 705 -8.56 3.41 -6.99
N MET A 706 -7.98 2.42 -6.30
CA MET A 706 -8.63 1.15 -5.96
C MET A 706 -9.04 1.09 -4.47
N LYS A 707 -8.86 2.17 -3.69
CA LYS A 707 -9.08 2.20 -2.23
C LYS A 707 -10.49 1.78 -1.80
N ASP A 708 -11.50 2.05 -2.63
CA ASP A 708 -12.92 1.73 -2.40
C ASP A 708 -13.22 0.21 -2.41
N SER A 709 -12.27 -0.63 -2.83
CA SER A 709 -12.43 -2.10 -2.95
C SER A 709 -12.42 -2.88 -1.62
N GLY A 710 -12.46 -2.20 -0.46
CA GLY A 710 -12.40 -2.83 0.87
C GLY A 710 -11.02 -3.34 1.30
N LYS A 711 -10.00 -3.28 0.42
CA LYS A 711 -8.61 -3.70 0.67
C LYS A 711 -7.68 -2.57 1.13
N ALA A 712 -8.21 -1.46 1.67
CA ALA A 712 -7.47 -0.22 1.90
C ALA A 712 -6.12 -0.37 2.63
N GLN A 713 -6.02 -1.24 3.65
CA GLN A 713 -4.77 -1.45 4.40
C GLN A 713 -3.73 -2.31 3.65
N GLU A 714 -4.15 -3.15 2.70
CA GLU A 714 -3.23 -3.87 1.80
C GLU A 714 -2.72 -2.92 0.71
N LEU A 715 -3.62 -2.12 0.15
CA LEU A 715 -3.30 -1.13 -0.88
C LEU A 715 -2.30 -0.07 -0.36
N GLU A 716 -2.46 0.43 0.87
CA GLU A 716 -1.51 1.40 1.43
C GLU A 716 -0.10 0.79 1.57
N LYS A 717 0.04 -0.46 2.04
CA LYS A 717 1.34 -1.15 2.11
C LYS A 717 1.99 -1.33 0.73
N VAL A 718 1.19 -1.57 -0.31
CA VAL A 718 1.68 -1.62 -1.70
C VAL A 718 2.17 -0.24 -2.15
N ARG A 719 1.48 0.85 -1.77
CA ARG A 719 1.92 2.23 -2.06
C ARG A 719 3.20 2.61 -1.31
N GLU A 720 3.32 2.24 -0.03
CA GLU A 720 4.56 2.38 0.75
C GLU A 720 5.72 1.61 0.11
N SER A 721 5.47 0.39 -0.36
CA SER A 721 6.48 -0.44 -1.02
C SER A 721 6.90 0.14 -2.37
N LEU A 722 5.96 0.61 -3.20
CA LEU A 722 6.25 1.28 -4.48
C LEU A 722 7.04 2.58 -4.28
N ALA A 723 6.70 3.38 -3.25
CA ALA A 723 7.45 4.59 -2.89
C ALA A 723 8.87 4.25 -2.38
N THR A 724 9.03 3.14 -1.65
CA THR A 724 10.34 2.65 -1.21
C THR A 724 11.21 2.24 -2.41
N LEU A 725 10.67 1.47 -3.36
CA LEU A 725 11.37 1.07 -4.59
C LEU A 725 11.74 2.27 -5.49
N ASP A 726 10.86 3.28 -5.59
CA ASP A 726 11.16 4.56 -6.25
C ASP A 726 12.34 5.27 -5.56
N SER A 727 12.32 5.35 -4.23
CA SER A 727 13.39 6.02 -3.44
C SER A 727 14.76 5.35 -3.58
N MET A 728 14.79 4.03 -3.79
CA MET A 728 16.03 3.29 -4.03
C MET A 728 16.70 3.71 -5.35
N GLY A 729 15.95 4.15 -6.36
CA GLY A 729 16.46 4.66 -7.63
C GLY A 729 16.93 3.55 -8.59
N LEU A 730 16.18 2.45 -8.64
CA LEU A 730 16.48 1.20 -9.35
C LEU A 730 16.27 1.23 -10.88
N GLU A 731 15.84 2.37 -11.44
CA GLU A 731 15.89 2.61 -12.89
C GLU A 731 17.35 2.86 -13.29
N PHE A 732 18.07 1.86 -13.79
CA PHE A 732 19.48 2.02 -14.18
C PHE A 732 19.66 2.60 -15.60
N SER A 733 18.65 2.48 -16.46
CA SER A 733 18.62 2.95 -17.85
C SER A 733 18.98 4.44 -18.00
N ARG A 734 18.54 5.28 -17.05
CA ARG A 734 18.80 6.73 -17.03
C ARG A 734 20.28 7.11 -16.97
N PHE A 735 21.17 6.21 -16.52
CA PHE A 735 22.61 6.43 -16.49
C PHE A 735 23.33 6.06 -17.81
N HIS A 736 22.65 5.43 -18.77
CA HIS A 736 23.31 4.88 -19.97
C HIS A 736 24.05 5.91 -20.82
N LYS A 737 23.54 7.15 -20.93
CA LYS A 737 24.21 8.24 -21.64
C LYS A 737 25.55 8.61 -20.98
N ASP A 738 25.58 8.61 -19.66
CA ASP A 738 26.77 8.97 -18.89
C ASP A 738 27.76 7.80 -18.81
N PHE A 739 27.29 6.54 -18.87
CA PHE A 739 28.14 5.37 -19.11
C PHE A 739 28.86 5.40 -20.47
N ASP A 740 28.24 5.98 -21.50
CA ASP A 740 28.87 6.15 -22.81
C ASP A 740 29.89 7.31 -22.81
N GLY A 741 29.51 8.47 -22.27
CA GLY A 741 30.41 9.63 -22.17
C GLY A 741 31.55 9.50 -21.15
N SER A 742 31.53 8.47 -20.29
CA SER A 742 32.51 8.31 -19.22
C SER A 742 33.94 8.20 -19.73
N LYS A 743 34.15 7.49 -20.86
CA LYS A 743 35.49 7.21 -21.38
C LYS A 743 36.21 8.50 -21.78
N ASP A 744 35.56 9.35 -22.56
CA ASP A 744 36.15 10.60 -23.07
C ASP A 744 36.42 11.57 -21.92
N SER A 745 35.57 11.56 -20.89
CA SER A 745 35.77 12.36 -19.67
C SER A 745 36.97 11.87 -18.83
N LEU A 746 37.22 10.56 -18.78
CA LEU A 746 38.39 9.99 -18.10
C LEU A 746 39.69 10.30 -18.87
N VAL A 747 39.67 10.24 -20.21
CA VAL A 747 40.80 10.65 -21.08
C VAL A 747 41.11 12.14 -20.92
N ALA A 748 40.09 12.99 -20.79
CA ALA A 748 40.27 14.41 -20.52
C ALA A 748 40.95 14.66 -19.16
N LEU A 749 40.62 13.87 -18.14
CA LEU A 749 41.28 13.92 -16.82
C LEU A 749 42.72 13.40 -16.85
N ASP A 750 42.99 12.27 -17.52
CA ASP A 750 44.34 11.74 -17.71
C ASP A 750 45.27 12.79 -18.35
N THR A 751 44.75 13.51 -19.35
CA THR A 751 45.45 14.62 -20.03
C THR A 751 45.65 15.79 -19.07
N PHE A 752 44.58 16.23 -18.38
CA PHE A 752 44.60 17.34 -17.44
C PHE A 752 45.63 17.16 -16.31
N PHE A 753 45.72 15.99 -15.67
CA PHE A 753 46.67 15.79 -14.58
C PHE A 753 48.14 15.86 -15.04
N VAL A 754 48.43 15.46 -16.28
CA VAL A 754 49.75 15.62 -16.90
C VAL A 754 50.05 17.10 -17.18
N ASP A 755 49.11 17.84 -17.77
CA ASP A 755 49.28 19.26 -18.09
C ASP A 755 49.36 20.13 -16.82
N TYR A 756 48.59 19.80 -15.77
CA TYR A 756 48.62 20.45 -14.46
C TYR A 756 50.00 20.30 -13.80
N LEU A 757 50.55 19.08 -13.78
CA LEU A 757 51.90 18.80 -13.27
C LEU A 757 52.96 19.56 -14.09
N ASN A 758 52.86 19.53 -15.42
CA ASN A 758 53.78 20.26 -16.31
C ASN A 758 53.74 21.78 -16.09
N LYS A 759 52.54 22.34 -15.85
CA LYS A 759 52.32 23.77 -15.61
C LYS A 759 52.99 24.23 -14.31
N LEU A 760 52.86 23.48 -13.22
CA LEU A 760 53.49 23.81 -11.93
C LEU A 760 55.00 23.62 -11.97
N ASN A 761 55.50 22.47 -12.48
CA ASN A 761 56.93 22.21 -12.66
C ASN A 761 57.64 23.22 -13.61
N GLY A 762 56.87 23.94 -14.43
CA GLY A 762 57.36 25.03 -15.29
C GLY A 762 57.48 26.38 -14.57
N LEU A 763 56.82 26.58 -13.43
CA LEU A 763 56.89 27.81 -12.64
C LEU A 763 58.07 27.77 -11.65
N ASP A 764 58.28 26.65 -10.96
CA ASP A 764 59.45 26.46 -10.06
C ASP A 764 60.78 26.75 -10.76
N LYS A 765 60.87 26.42 -12.06
CA LYS A 765 62.06 26.67 -12.90
C LYS A 765 62.24 28.14 -13.31
N LEU A 766 61.19 28.96 -13.28
CA LEU A 766 61.22 30.38 -13.67
C LEU A 766 61.54 31.33 -12.52
N ASP A 767 61.36 30.88 -11.27
CA ASP A 767 61.84 31.59 -10.08
C ASP A 767 63.21 31.07 -9.60
N GLY A 768 63.62 29.86 -9.98
CA GLY A 768 64.97 29.35 -9.74
C GLY A 768 66.09 30.04 -10.56
N ASP A 769 65.77 30.59 -11.74
CA ASP A 769 66.72 31.34 -12.60
C ASP A 769 66.82 32.84 -12.21
N LYS A 770 66.65 33.19 -10.92
CA LYS A 770 66.64 34.58 -10.40
C LYS A 770 67.54 34.84 -9.17
N GLU A 771 68.44 33.92 -8.82
CA GLU A 771 69.53 34.16 -7.84
C GLU A 771 70.84 34.59 -8.54
#